data_AF-A0A9W8D3C4-F1
#
_entry.id   AF-A0A9W8D3C4-F1
#
_cell.length_a   1.000
_cell.length_b   1.000
_cell.length_c   1.000
_cell.angle_alpha   90.00
_cell.angle_beta   90.00
_cell.angle_gamma   90.00
#
_symmetry.space_group_name_H-M   'P 1'
#
loop_
_entity.id
_entity.type
_entity.pdbx_description
1 polymer ?
#
loop_
_entity_poly.entity_id
_entity_poly.type
_entity_poly.pdbx_seq_one_letter_code
_entity_poly.pdbx_strand_id
1 'polypeptide(L)'
;MAHAWSEDHDAVVGAAPACAQILGRVARQPRASLVELAAAPRVEGRTWAIAELSSGARALNDLATVSATPTRTFAVLTNAGVTVLEQQRPVDMLRALIGQPAVADAQLREFIAAYGLDETCAMCFTLLCADDAAQHSGGMHVLGAARRVLFELGGVPHFAEAPAFPTAATADATGSERIELSGRHNGLAQYLARVLQPIWARAAISAATNDGTRVRVAIATPELVEVQDRLRRLQRFVGSNQRFVPDQLNQMPVQPANSTRPPADATRCWQAESTSLGALYELLVHAVEAISFLCLLADFNLPAISAAMPAEQRQILADITFGRLVCGERAACKELILALIGSQLRQNVSIDSLSDVLSKRCSSLFSVADVALYKALEALHVAGETGEGAETAELARDALALLTGIAGSLSVGQLRDVCASFEALGQHSAVATLALACAKQSDPTDSALSFWGDGAPAGDARETVYRKRMDCYRCVLNMLDKRGASAFEPRVLQQLPRDDALFQFVLFDWLLEHGQSAQLFHMHEPLVEQYLLVEPRTPEKGDMLWHFYVHAAQYGKAALVQRELACSRDMELSLPQRIEFLSLAISNAKVAVDMVRGRGSHGPRMAPELSIEEEVDELGALLRDTEDQLEIAQVQLDIQQQLRSRGGHETPARALDERLYTVTELYDKFAEPLRLWDAVLLIFKASNHDDRSMVEEIWNAIVRTVLDDEHRTGLMAVSSKVSQLGRRLYPSAAAFPLDLLVTVLLDLAHERPTEYTPGFVADTLLQSRVPHYAAFEALRNIYKRVDMANTVAREIAALTAMWIDARGGSGDSQNMPVMDVDAALSLYIVNATLGNNIELKAELQRVQDRLRQVY
;
A
#
# COMPACT_ATOMS: atom_id res chain seq x y z
N MET A 1 21.26 56.53 -50.00
CA MET A 1 22.37 57.28 -50.63
C MET A 1 21.78 58.20 -51.69
N ALA A 2 22.35 59.39 -51.92
CA ALA A 2 21.97 60.28 -53.01
C ALA A 2 23.16 60.47 -53.94
N HIS A 3 22.94 60.34 -55.24
CA HIS A 3 23.96 60.51 -56.29
C HIS A 3 23.54 61.60 -57.26
N ALA A 4 24.41 62.57 -57.53
CA ALA A 4 24.12 63.64 -58.48
C ALA A 4 23.92 63.08 -59.90
N TRP A 5 22.74 63.27 -60.49
CA TRP A 5 22.43 62.78 -61.83
C TRP A 5 22.48 63.92 -62.88
N SER A 6 22.03 65.11 -62.50
CA SER A 6 22.17 66.37 -63.29
C SER A 6 22.34 67.58 -62.35
N GLU A 7 22.55 68.77 -62.90
CA GLU A 7 22.67 70.01 -62.08
C GLU A 7 21.41 70.30 -61.25
N ASP A 8 20.24 69.81 -61.68
CA ASP A 8 18.94 70.08 -61.06
C ASP A 8 18.33 68.87 -60.33
N HIS A 9 18.88 67.67 -60.50
CA HIS A 9 18.30 66.42 -59.97
C HIS A 9 19.33 65.44 -59.42
N ASP A 10 19.06 64.90 -58.23
CA ASP A 10 19.80 63.77 -57.65
C ASP A 10 18.97 62.48 -57.74
N ALA A 11 19.65 61.35 -57.98
CA ALA A 11 19.07 60.02 -57.85
C ALA A 11 19.26 59.51 -56.42
N VAL A 12 18.14 59.26 -55.73
CA VAL A 12 18.15 58.66 -54.39
C VAL A 12 18.04 57.14 -54.53
N VAL A 13 18.97 56.41 -53.93
CA VAL A 13 18.98 54.94 -53.87
C VAL A 13 18.88 54.50 -52.41
N GLY A 14 17.85 53.69 -52.11
CA GLY A 14 17.72 52.96 -50.86
C GLY A 14 18.22 51.53 -51.04
N ALA A 15 19.01 51.02 -50.09
CA ALA A 15 19.43 49.63 -50.05
C ALA A 15 19.18 49.05 -48.65
N ALA A 16 18.72 47.80 -48.59
CA ALA A 16 18.48 47.07 -47.35
C ALA A 16 18.95 45.62 -47.49
N PRO A 17 19.46 44.98 -46.42
CA PRO A 17 19.88 43.59 -46.47
C PRO A 17 18.70 42.67 -46.79
N ALA A 18 18.87 41.78 -47.77
CA ALA A 18 17.88 40.80 -48.18
C ALA A 18 17.86 39.61 -47.18
N CYS A 19 17.38 39.86 -45.97
CA CYS A 19 17.52 38.95 -44.82
C CYS A 19 17.07 37.51 -45.13
N ALA A 20 15.96 37.32 -45.85
CA ALA A 20 15.48 35.98 -46.22
C ALA A 20 16.46 35.23 -47.14
N GLN A 21 16.98 35.91 -48.16
CA GLN A 21 17.94 35.32 -49.09
C GLN A 21 19.29 35.06 -48.42
N ILE A 22 19.72 35.93 -47.50
CA ILE A 22 20.91 35.73 -46.69
C ILE A 22 20.75 34.47 -45.82
N LEU A 23 19.65 34.37 -45.06
CA LEU A 23 19.38 33.21 -44.19
C LEU A 23 19.27 31.91 -44.99
N GLY A 24 18.57 31.91 -46.14
CA GLY A 24 18.47 30.76 -47.03
C GLY A 24 19.81 30.31 -47.61
N ARG A 25 20.71 31.25 -47.92
CA ARG A 25 22.08 30.92 -48.39
C ARG A 25 22.95 30.41 -47.26
N VAL A 26 22.89 31.01 -46.07
CA VAL A 26 23.65 30.57 -44.89
C VAL A 26 23.26 29.15 -44.47
N ALA A 27 21.98 28.81 -44.54
CA ALA A 27 21.49 27.46 -44.23
C ALA A 27 22.05 26.39 -45.19
N ARG A 28 22.31 26.75 -46.46
CA ARG A 28 22.89 25.84 -47.46
C ARG A 28 24.42 25.83 -47.44
N GLN A 29 25.04 26.96 -47.11
CA GLN A 29 26.49 27.15 -47.07
C GLN A 29 26.87 28.14 -45.96
N PRO A 30 27.61 27.71 -44.92
CA PRO A 30 27.94 28.56 -43.76
C PRO A 30 28.86 29.75 -44.07
N ARG A 31 29.41 29.84 -45.29
CA ARG A 31 30.22 30.97 -45.81
C ARG A 31 29.53 31.70 -46.97
N ALA A 32 28.21 31.86 -46.89
CA ALA A 32 27.43 32.54 -47.93
C ALA A 32 27.73 34.05 -48.05
N SER A 33 27.58 34.59 -49.26
CA SER A 33 27.68 36.02 -49.55
C SER A 33 26.44 36.79 -49.08
N LEU A 34 26.66 38.02 -48.59
CA LEU A 34 25.59 38.96 -48.25
C LEU A 34 24.88 39.45 -49.52
N VAL A 35 23.58 39.71 -49.40
CA VAL A 35 22.72 40.18 -50.50
C VAL A 35 21.94 41.38 -50.02
N GLU A 36 21.80 42.39 -50.88
CA GLU A 36 21.00 43.59 -50.60
C GLU A 36 19.93 43.77 -51.68
N LEU A 37 18.76 44.26 -51.26
CA LEU A 37 17.72 44.76 -52.15
C LEU A 37 17.91 46.27 -52.29
N ALA A 38 17.98 46.75 -53.53
CA ALA A 38 18.11 48.18 -53.82
C ALA A 38 16.90 48.68 -54.60
N ALA A 39 16.44 49.90 -54.28
CA ALA A 39 15.40 50.61 -55.00
C ALA A 39 15.84 52.06 -55.24
N ALA A 40 15.51 52.61 -56.40
CA ALA A 40 15.77 53.99 -56.76
C ALA A 40 14.45 54.77 -56.81
N PRO A 41 13.89 55.20 -55.65
CA PRO A 41 12.67 56.00 -55.64
C PRO A 41 12.89 57.32 -56.37
N ARG A 42 11.89 57.75 -57.14
CA ARG A 42 11.91 59.05 -57.79
C ARG A 42 11.67 60.14 -56.74
N VAL A 43 12.68 60.96 -56.48
CA VAL A 43 12.59 62.15 -55.63
C VAL A 43 12.87 63.37 -56.50
N GLU A 44 11.99 64.36 -56.46
CA GLU A 44 12.15 65.56 -57.27
C GLU A 44 13.11 66.56 -56.62
N GLY A 45 14.03 67.09 -57.43
CA GLY A 45 14.98 68.11 -57.03
C GLY A 45 16.33 67.57 -56.52
N ARG A 46 17.17 68.50 -56.05
CA ARG A 46 18.49 68.24 -55.48
C ARG A 46 18.37 67.93 -54.00
N THR A 47 18.95 66.82 -53.56
CA THR A 47 18.86 66.33 -52.17
C THR A 47 19.82 67.09 -51.27
N TRP A 48 19.29 67.76 -50.24
CA TRP A 48 20.07 68.48 -49.23
C TRP A 48 20.33 67.65 -47.99
N ALA A 49 19.33 66.89 -47.53
CA ALA A 49 19.46 66.06 -46.33
C ALA A 49 18.53 64.84 -46.38
N ILE A 50 18.94 63.76 -45.72
CA ILE A 50 18.11 62.56 -45.48
C ILE A 50 18.14 62.26 -43.98
N ALA A 51 16.98 62.12 -43.35
CA ALA A 51 16.85 61.81 -41.93
C ALA A 51 15.79 60.73 -41.68
N GLU A 52 16.05 59.80 -40.77
CA GLU A 52 15.06 58.83 -40.29
C GLU A 52 14.13 59.50 -39.26
N LEU A 53 12.82 59.42 -39.48
CA LEU A 53 11.80 59.99 -38.59
C LEU A 53 11.36 58.98 -37.52
N SER A 54 11.50 57.69 -37.78
CA SER A 54 11.14 56.60 -36.86
C SER A 54 12.27 56.28 -35.88
N SER A 55 12.08 56.58 -34.59
CA SER A 55 13.02 56.23 -33.51
C SER A 55 12.64 54.89 -32.86
N GLY A 56 12.84 53.78 -33.58
CA GLY A 56 12.62 52.42 -33.06
C GLY A 56 13.94 51.67 -32.78
N ALA A 57 13.90 50.65 -31.92
CA ALA A 57 15.03 49.75 -31.69
C ALA A 57 15.42 49.05 -33.01
N ARG A 58 16.71 49.12 -33.37
CA ARG A 58 17.25 48.59 -34.62
C ARG A 58 17.40 47.07 -34.53
N ALA A 59 16.53 46.32 -35.18
CA ALA A 59 16.78 44.92 -35.50
C ALA A 59 17.47 44.82 -36.86
N LEU A 60 18.57 44.08 -36.95
CA LEU A 60 19.24 43.80 -38.24
C LEU A 60 18.46 42.81 -39.11
N ASN A 61 17.52 42.07 -38.51
CA ASN A 61 16.67 41.11 -39.20
C ASN A 61 15.24 41.65 -39.30
N ASP A 62 14.93 42.27 -40.44
CA ASP A 62 13.62 42.84 -40.73
C ASP A 62 12.49 41.79 -40.74
N LEU A 63 12.81 40.49 -40.86
CA LEU A 63 11.84 39.39 -40.77
C LEU A 63 11.38 39.10 -39.33
N ALA A 64 12.22 39.36 -38.33
CA ALA A 64 11.88 39.11 -36.93
C ALA A 64 10.88 40.14 -36.39
N THR A 65 10.89 41.37 -36.92
CA THR A 65 10.09 42.50 -36.42
C THR A 65 8.89 42.87 -37.30
N VAL A 66 8.59 42.07 -38.33
CA VAL A 66 7.54 42.32 -39.34
C VAL A 66 6.19 42.73 -38.74
N SER A 67 5.84 42.18 -37.57
CA SER A 67 4.56 42.39 -36.88
C SER A 67 4.63 43.35 -35.69
N ALA A 68 5.83 43.73 -35.21
CA ALA A 68 6.02 44.38 -33.92
C ALA A 68 6.47 45.85 -34.01
N THR A 69 7.20 46.23 -35.07
CA THR A 69 7.75 47.59 -35.20
C THR A 69 6.99 48.44 -36.23
N PRO A 70 6.80 49.74 -35.99
CA PRO A 70 6.26 50.66 -36.99
C PRO A 70 7.13 50.69 -38.25
N THR A 71 6.54 51.04 -39.40
CA THR A 71 7.27 51.21 -40.66
C THR A 71 8.34 52.29 -40.49
N ARG A 72 9.53 52.03 -41.00
CA ARG A 72 10.61 53.02 -40.96
C ARG A 72 10.33 54.09 -41.99
N THR A 73 10.42 55.34 -41.57
CA THR A 73 10.11 56.49 -42.42
C THR A 73 11.32 57.42 -42.50
N PHE A 74 11.61 57.91 -43.70
CA PHE A 74 12.77 58.74 -44.00
C PHE A 74 12.30 60.03 -44.66
N ALA A 75 12.64 61.18 -44.06
CA ALA A 75 12.47 62.47 -44.70
C ALA A 75 13.65 62.77 -45.61
N VAL A 76 13.37 63.05 -46.88
CA VAL A 76 14.34 63.55 -47.86
C VAL A 76 14.02 65.01 -48.13
N LEU A 77 14.88 65.91 -47.67
CA LEU A 77 14.79 67.33 -47.94
C LEU A 77 15.47 67.62 -49.28
N THR A 78 14.73 68.18 -50.23
CA THR A 78 15.24 68.69 -51.50
C THR A 78 14.98 70.19 -51.66
N ASN A 79 15.53 70.78 -52.71
CA ASN A 79 15.21 72.16 -53.09
C ASN A 79 13.73 72.38 -53.48
N ALA A 80 12.98 71.31 -53.79
CA ALA A 80 11.56 71.38 -54.13
C ALA A 80 10.63 71.18 -52.91
N GLY A 81 11.10 70.52 -51.86
CA GLY A 81 10.30 70.27 -50.65
C GLY A 81 10.82 69.13 -49.79
N VAL A 82 9.98 68.62 -48.89
CA VAL A 82 10.27 67.44 -48.07
C VAL A 82 9.44 66.26 -48.56
N THR A 83 10.11 65.21 -49.02
CA THR A 83 9.48 63.94 -49.43
C THR A 83 9.68 62.92 -48.32
N VAL A 84 8.60 62.33 -47.80
CA VAL A 84 8.67 61.24 -46.82
C VAL A 84 8.63 59.91 -47.56
N LEU A 85 9.68 59.11 -47.41
CA LEU A 85 9.80 57.77 -47.94
C LEU A 85 9.52 56.75 -46.84
N GLU A 86 8.67 55.77 -47.11
CA GLU A 86 8.41 54.66 -46.19
C GLU A 86 9.12 53.39 -46.67
N GLN A 87 9.82 52.71 -45.76
CA GLN A 87 10.41 51.41 -46.05
C GLN A 87 9.28 50.38 -46.19
N GLN A 88 9.15 49.78 -47.37
CA GLN A 88 8.23 48.66 -47.58
C GLN A 88 8.72 47.43 -46.81
N ARG A 89 7.89 46.91 -45.91
CA ARG A 89 8.19 45.64 -45.23
C ARG A 89 7.82 44.48 -46.15
N PRO A 90 8.43 43.29 -45.95
CA PRO A 90 8.06 42.09 -46.72
C PRO A 90 6.55 41.78 -46.70
N VAL A 91 5.86 42.03 -45.58
CA VAL A 91 4.41 41.86 -45.47
C VAL A 91 3.62 42.87 -46.31
N ASP A 92 4.12 44.10 -46.46
CA ASP A 92 3.49 45.14 -47.27
C ASP A 92 3.70 44.84 -48.77
N MET A 93 4.88 44.31 -49.14
CA MET A 93 5.16 43.80 -50.49
C MET A 93 4.23 42.63 -50.85
N LEU A 94 4.05 41.68 -49.93
CA LEU A 94 3.12 40.57 -50.12
C LEU A 94 1.67 41.07 -50.23
N ARG A 95 1.26 42.01 -49.37
CA ARG A 95 -0.08 42.64 -49.41
C ARG A 95 -0.34 43.31 -50.76
N ALA A 96 0.63 44.06 -51.27
CA ALA A 96 0.54 44.72 -52.56
C ALA A 96 0.46 43.71 -53.71
N LEU A 97 1.21 42.60 -53.63
CA LEU A 97 1.20 41.54 -54.62
C LEU A 97 -0.14 40.80 -54.68
N ILE A 98 -0.66 40.35 -53.52
CA ILE A 98 -1.91 39.58 -53.46
C ILE A 98 -3.17 40.45 -53.59
N GLY A 99 -3.02 41.77 -53.41
CA GLY A 99 -4.09 42.75 -53.60
C GLY A 99 -4.44 43.01 -55.07
N GLN A 100 -3.60 42.59 -56.01
CA GLN A 100 -3.86 42.73 -57.44
C GLN A 100 -4.92 41.70 -57.89
N PRO A 101 -5.95 42.11 -58.65
CA PRO A 101 -7.09 41.23 -59.01
C PRO A 101 -6.70 40.07 -59.94
N ALA A 102 -5.56 40.18 -60.62
CA ALA A 102 -4.96 39.12 -61.42
C ALA A 102 -3.53 38.86 -60.92
N VAL A 103 -3.41 38.22 -59.75
CA VAL A 103 -2.11 37.71 -59.31
C VAL A 103 -1.63 36.70 -60.34
N ALA A 104 -0.51 36.99 -61.02
CA ALA A 104 0.16 35.97 -61.79
C ALA A 104 0.81 35.00 -60.80
N ASP A 105 0.36 33.73 -60.76
CA ASP A 105 0.96 32.68 -59.91
C ASP A 105 2.50 32.63 -60.04
N ALA A 106 3.04 33.07 -61.19
CA ALA A 106 4.47 33.23 -61.42
C ALA A 106 5.15 34.23 -60.46
N GLN A 107 4.57 35.41 -60.25
CA GLN A 107 5.14 36.44 -59.35
C GLN A 107 5.05 36.01 -57.89
N LEU A 108 3.97 35.31 -57.52
CA LEU A 108 3.84 34.73 -56.18
C LEU A 108 4.84 33.60 -55.94
N ARG A 109 5.09 32.73 -56.94
CA ARG A 109 6.15 31.72 -56.86
C ARG A 109 7.55 32.33 -56.77
N GLU A 110 7.80 33.43 -57.47
CA GLU A 110 9.06 34.18 -57.37
C GLU A 110 9.23 34.78 -55.96
N PHE A 111 8.16 35.34 -55.38
CA PHE A 111 8.17 35.81 -54.00
C PHE A 111 8.45 34.68 -52.99
N ILE A 112 7.76 33.53 -53.14
CA ILE A 112 7.98 32.34 -52.31
C ILE A 112 9.43 31.82 -52.47
N ALA A 113 9.99 31.84 -53.67
CA ALA A 113 11.37 31.43 -53.90
C ALA A 113 12.39 32.40 -53.25
N ALA A 114 12.07 33.69 -53.19
CA ALA A 114 12.93 34.71 -52.59
C ALA A 114 12.89 34.73 -51.05
N TYR A 115 11.69 34.58 -50.46
CA TYR A 115 11.48 34.67 -49.01
C TYR A 115 11.40 33.32 -48.29
N GLY A 116 11.07 32.25 -49.02
CA GLY A 116 10.73 30.95 -48.45
C GLY A 116 9.23 30.80 -48.21
N LEU A 117 8.77 29.56 -48.22
CA LEU A 117 7.36 29.23 -48.03
C LEU A 117 6.88 29.51 -46.60
N ASP A 118 7.69 29.16 -45.62
CA ASP A 118 7.41 29.36 -44.18
C ASP A 118 7.19 30.84 -43.85
N GLU A 119 8.09 31.69 -44.33
CA GLU A 119 8.03 33.15 -44.13
C GLU A 119 6.83 33.77 -44.84
N THR A 120 6.53 33.31 -46.06
CA THR A 120 5.33 33.77 -46.78
C THR A 120 4.06 33.41 -46.00
N CYS A 121 3.98 32.20 -45.45
CA CYS A 121 2.86 31.78 -44.61
C CYS A 121 2.78 32.59 -43.30
N ALA A 122 3.91 32.89 -42.65
CA ALA A 122 3.96 33.74 -41.45
C ALA A 122 3.48 35.19 -41.73
N MET A 123 3.81 35.74 -42.91
CA MET A 123 3.28 37.03 -43.36
C MET A 123 1.77 36.96 -43.63
N CYS A 124 1.27 35.87 -44.21
CA CYS A 124 -0.18 35.66 -44.34
C CYS A 124 -0.89 35.65 -42.99
N PHE A 125 -0.35 34.98 -41.96
CA PHE A 125 -0.91 35.04 -40.60
C PHE A 125 -0.92 36.46 -40.04
N THR A 126 0.12 37.25 -40.31
CA THR A 126 0.20 38.66 -39.90
C THR A 126 -0.90 39.51 -40.54
N LEU A 127 -1.22 39.28 -41.82
CA LEU A 127 -2.32 39.95 -42.51
C LEU A 127 -3.70 39.50 -42.01
N LEU A 128 -3.86 38.20 -41.78
CA LEU A 128 -5.13 37.58 -41.35
C LEU A 128 -5.49 37.90 -39.90
N CYS A 129 -4.50 38.14 -39.04
CA CYS A 129 -4.66 38.47 -37.63
C CYS A 129 -4.44 39.96 -37.31
N ALA A 130 -4.47 40.82 -38.34
CA ALA A 130 -4.40 42.28 -38.18
C ALA A 130 -5.63 42.85 -37.46
N ASP A 131 -5.52 44.05 -36.88
CA ASP A 131 -6.63 44.73 -36.20
C ASP A 131 -7.82 44.97 -37.12
N ASP A 132 -9.04 44.94 -36.56
CA ASP A 132 -10.28 45.08 -37.33
C ASP A 132 -10.28 46.38 -38.15
N ALA A 133 -9.81 47.52 -37.61
CA ALA A 133 -9.69 48.78 -38.35
C ALA A 133 -8.78 48.68 -39.61
N ALA A 134 -7.72 47.86 -39.54
CA ALA A 134 -6.80 47.62 -40.65
C ALA A 134 -7.38 46.64 -41.70
N GLN A 135 -8.35 45.81 -41.32
CA GLN A 135 -9.08 44.90 -42.21
C GLN A 135 -10.15 45.62 -43.04
N HIS A 136 -10.80 46.66 -42.49
CA HIS A 136 -11.90 47.37 -43.15
C HIS A 136 -11.45 48.31 -44.30
N SER A 137 -10.21 48.80 -44.29
CA SER A 137 -9.71 49.83 -45.23
C SER A 137 -9.29 49.30 -46.62
N GLY A 138 -9.91 48.21 -47.10
CA GLY A 138 -9.61 47.59 -48.41
C GLY A 138 -9.24 46.10 -48.34
N GLY A 139 -9.52 45.43 -47.22
CA GLY A 139 -8.90 44.15 -46.88
C GLY A 139 -9.63 42.88 -47.30
N MET A 140 -10.91 42.87 -47.67
CA MET A 140 -11.63 41.59 -47.82
C MET A 140 -11.08 40.71 -48.97
N HIS A 141 -10.73 41.32 -50.11
CA HIS A 141 -10.06 40.61 -51.21
C HIS A 141 -8.66 40.13 -50.83
N VAL A 142 -7.88 40.99 -50.17
CA VAL A 142 -6.52 40.67 -49.68
C VAL A 142 -6.55 39.53 -48.66
N LEU A 143 -7.52 39.52 -47.74
CA LEU A 143 -7.70 38.48 -46.74
C LEU A 143 -8.14 37.16 -47.38
N GLY A 144 -9.03 37.21 -48.39
CA GLY A 144 -9.38 36.05 -49.21
C GLY A 144 -8.18 35.47 -49.95
N ALA A 145 -7.37 36.33 -50.58
CA ALA A 145 -6.14 35.93 -51.25
C ALA A 145 -5.10 35.36 -50.26
N ALA A 146 -4.92 35.98 -49.08
CA ALA A 146 -4.02 35.48 -48.04
C ALA A 146 -4.46 34.09 -47.51
N ARG A 147 -5.77 33.86 -47.34
CA ARG A 147 -6.30 32.52 -47.02
C ARG A 147 -6.00 31.51 -48.12
N ARG A 148 -6.16 31.92 -49.39
CA ARG A 148 -5.85 31.09 -50.55
C ARG A 148 -4.37 30.68 -50.55
N VAL A 149 -3.45 31.63 -50.37
CA VAL A 149 -2.01 31.35 -50.27
C VAL A 149 -1.73 30.36 -49.13
N LEU A 150 -2.29 30.59 -47.94
CA LEU A 150 -2.05 29.75 -46.78
C LEU A 150 -2.54 28.30 -46.93
N PHE A 151 -3.70 28.08 -47.55
CA PHE A 151 -4.32 26.75 -47.65
C PHE A 151 -4.05 26.01 -48.97
N GLU A 152 -3.85 26.71 -50.08
CA GLU A 152 -3.59 26.09 -51.39
C GLU A 152 -2.09 26.01 -51.71
N LEU A 153 -1.30 26.98 -51.24
CA LEU A 153 0.13 27.08 -51.55
C LEU A 153 1.04 26.82 -50.35
N GLY A 154 0.50 26.64 -49.14
CA GLY A 154 1.23 26.43 -47.89
C GLY A 154 2.01 25.11 -47.76
N GLY A 155 2.03 24.28 -48.80
CA GLY A 155 2.76 23.03 -48.86
C GLY A 155 2.10 21.86 -48.12
N VAL A 156 2.76 20.71 -48.15
CA VAL A 156 2.33 19.46 -47.48
C VAL A 156 3.51 18.87 -46.71
N PRO A 157 3.28 18.16 -45.60
CA PRO A 157 4.37 17.53 -44.84
C PRO A 157 4.98 16.37 -45.63
N HIS A 158 6.30 16.25 -45.60
CA HIS A 158 7.03 15.19 -46.28
C HIS A 158 8.30 14.81 -45.52
N PHE A 159 8.89 13.65 -45.84
CA PHE A 159 10.21 13.30 -45.31
C PHE A 159 11.29 14.17 -45.96
N ALA A 160 12.27 14.58 -45.17
CA ALA A 160 13.46 15.27 -45.65
C ALA A 160 14.17 14.41 -46.70
N GLU A 161 14.56 15.04 -47.80
CA GLU A 161 15.42 14.38 -48.79
C GLU A 161 16.84 14.27 -48.24
N ALA A 162 17.50 13.13 -48.48
CA ALA A 162 18.89 12.95 -48.05
C ALA A 162 19.77 14.03 -48.72
N PRO A 163 20.61 14.76 -47.96
CA PRO A 163 21.43 15.81 -48.53
C PRO A 163 22.38 15.21 -49.58
N ALA A 164 22.45 15.82 -50.77
CA ALA A 164 23.30 15.37 -51.87
C ALA A 164 24.80 15.34 -51.51
N PHE A 165 25.22 16.03 -50.45
CA PHE A 165 26.56 16.02 -49.89
C PHE A 165 26.48 15.95 -48.36
N PRO A 166 26.86 14.82 -47.72
CA PRO A 166 26.92 14.75 -46.27
C PRO A 166 28.08 15.62 -45.76
N THR A 167 27.80 16.51 -44.81
CA THR A 167 28.84 17.26 -44.08
C THR A 167 29.08 16.62 -42.72
N ALA A 168 30.27 16.83 -42.13
CA ALA A 168 30.63 16.24 -40.84
C ALA A 168 29.63 16.60 -39.70
N ALA A 169 28.91 17.72 -39.80
CA ALA A 169 27.87 18.12 -38.84
C ALA A 169 26.56 17.30 -38.93
N THR A 170 26.40 16.47 -39.97
CA THR A 170 25.22 15.62 -40.19
C THR A 170 25.48 14.14 -39.91
N ALA A 171 26.72 13.76 -39.53
CA ALA A 171 27.10 12.37 -39.30
C ALA A 171 26.63 11.79 -37.95
N ASP A 172 26.34 12.64 -36.95
CA ASP A 172 25.93 12.22 -35.60
C ASP A 172 24.41 12.02 -35.44
N ALA A 173 23.61 12.31 -36.47
CA ALA A 173 22.17 12.00 -36.45
C ALA A 173 21.97 10.55 -36.92
N THR A 174 21.98 9.61 -35.98
CA THR A 174 21.55 8.22 -36.17
C THR A 174 20.27 8.15 -37.01
N GLY A 175 20.37 7.72 -38.28
CA GLY A 175 19.34 7.07 -39.12
C GLY A 175 17.86 7.48 -39.02
N SER A 176 17.51 8.63 -38.45
CA SER A 176 16.14 9.03 -38.20
C SER A 176 15.63 9.79 -39.41
N GLU A 177 14.63 9.21 -40.06
CA GLU A 177 13.90 9.84 -41.16
C GLU A 177 13.23 11.13 -40.64
N ARG A 178 13.89 12.28 -40.83
CA ARG A 178 13.39 13.58 -40.38
C ARG A 178 12.18 13.98 -41.20
N ILE A 179 11.05 14.24 -40.56
CA ILE A 179 9.84 14.77 -41.21
C ILE A 179 9.95 16.30 -41.29
N GLU A 180 9.81 16.86 -42.49
CA GLU A 180 9.64 18.28 -42.74
C GLU A 180 8.14 18.61 -42.76
N LEU A 181 7.74 19.54 -41.90
CA LEU A 181 6.35 19.97 -41.74
C LEU A 181 5.99 21.02 -42.80
N SER A 182 4.70 21.19 -43.10
CA SER A 182 4.27 22.16 -44.11
C SER A 182 4.67 23.60 -43.77
N GLY A 183 4.79 24.44 -44.79
CA GLY A 183 5.04 25.87 -44.61
C GLY A 183 3.91 26.58 -43.86
N ARG A 184 2.68 26.05 -43.91
CA ARG A 184 1.57 26.48 -43.06
C ARG A 184 1.85 26.24 -41.57
N HIS A 185 2.36 25.07 -41.20
CA HIS A 185 2.76 24.77 -39.82
C HIS A 185 3.91 25.69 -39.38
N ASN A 186 5.00 25.72 -40.15
CA ASN A 186 6.19 26.49 -39.78
C ASN A 186 5.91 28.00 -39.75
N GLY A 187 5.09 28.50 -40.67
CA GLY A 187 4.63 29.88 -40.68
C GLY A 187 3.78 30.25 -39.46
N LEU A 188 2.94 29.33 -38.97
CA LEU A 188 2.20 29.51 -37.72
C LEU A 188 3.14 29.59 -36.52
N ALA A 189 4.12 28.68 -36.44
CA ALA A 189 5.12 28.66 -35.37
C ALA A 189 5.97 29.95 -35.37
N GLN A 190 6.42 30.41 -36.54
CA GLN A 190 7.15 31.67 -36.69
C GLN A 190 6.31 32.88 -36.29
N TYR A 191 5.04 32.93 -36.71
CA TYR A 191 4.14 34.01 -36.33
C TYR A 191 3.93 34.05 -34.81
N LEU A 192 3.66 32.90 -34.18
CA LEU A 192 3.51 32.79 -32.73
C LEU A 192 4.78 33.22 -31.99
N ALA A 193 5.96 32.77 -32.46
CA ALA A 193 7.25 33.16 -31.89
C ALA A 193 7.48 34.68 -31.96
N ARG A 194 7.10 35.34 -33.06
CA ARG A 194 7.19 36.80 -33.22
C ARG A 194 6.26 37.56 -32.27
N VAL A 195 5.03 37.07 -32.09
CA VAL A 195 4.07 37.69 -31.17
C VAL A 195 4.53 37.57 -29.72
N LEU A 196 5.13 36.43 -29.34
CA LEU A 196 5.61 36.17 -27.97
C LEU A 196 7.01 36.74 -27.69
N GLN A 197 7.81 37.02 -28.70
CA GLN A 197 9.20 37.50 -28.58
C GLN A 197 9.39 38.62 -27.54
N PRO A 198 8.55 39.67 -27.46
CA PRO A 198 8.77 40.78 -26.54
C PRO A 198 8.72 40.39 -25.06
N ILE A 199 8.03 39.30 -24.73
CA ILE A 199 7.79 38.86 -23.35
C ILE A 199 8.43 37.49 -23.02
N TRP A 200 8.72 36.64 -24.01
CA TRP A 200 9.08 35.22 -23.81
C TRP A 200 10.26 34.98 -22.86
N ALA A 201 11.37 35.69 -23.07
CA ALA A 201 12.60 35.52 -22.30
C ALA A 201 12.68 36.41 -21.04
N ARG A 202 11.69 37.28 -20.82
CA ARG A 202 11.67 38.17 -19.66
C ARG A 202 11.13 37.43 -18.44
N ALA A 203 11.58 37.86 -17.27
CA ALA A 203 10.95 37.48 -16.02
C ALA A 203 9.46 37.85 -16.10
N ALA A 204 8.56 36.90 -15.86
CA ALA A 204 7.13 37.16 -15.75
C ALA A 204 6.82 37.79 -14.39
N ILE A 205 7.49 37.27 -13.38
CA ILE A 205 7.39 37.63 -11.99
C ILE A 205 8.82 37.90 -11.50
N SER A 206 9.03 38.98 -10.72
CA SER A 206 10.36 39.40 -10.27
C SER A 206 10.35 39.83 -8.81
N ALA A 207 11.52 39.83 -8.18
CA ALA A 207 11.71 40.39 -6.85
C ALA A 207 11.37 41.90 -6.84
N ALA A 208 10.48 42.30 -5.94
CA ALA A 208 10.09 43.69 -5.70
C ALA A 208 11.13 44.46 -4.87
N THR A 209 11.94 43.75 -4.08
CA THR A 209 13.01 44.31 -3.23
C THR A 209 14.32 43.57 -3.49
N ASN A 210 15.46 44.25 -3.30
CA ASN A 210 16.81 43.69 -3.50
C ASN A 210 17.08 42.41 -2.68
N ASP A 211 16.34 42.21 -1.59
CA ASP A 211 16.45 41.04 -0.72
C ASP A 211 15.73 39.77 -1.24
N GLY A 212 15.02 39.85 -2.38
CA GLY A 212 14.31 38.69 -2.97
C GLY A 212 13.07 38.22 -2.20
N THR A 213 12.70 38.92 -1.12
CA THR A 213 11.66 38.49 -0.17
C THR A 213 10.23 38.76 -0.61
N ARG A 214 10.02 39.73 -1.50
CA ARG A 214 8.72 40.15 -2.02
C ARG A 214 8.70 40.10 -3.52
N VAL A 215 7.55 39.78 -4.09
CA VAL A 215 7.41 39.47 -5.51
C VAL A 215 6.39 40.39 -6.18
N ARG A 216 6.60 40.74 -7.45
CA ARG A 216 5.68 41.55 -8.28
C ARG A 216 5.66 41.06 -9.73
N VAL A 217 4.56 41.35 -10.44
CA VAL A 217 4.54 41.19 -11.91
C VAL A 217 5.58 42.12 -12.51
N ALA A 218 6.48 41.56 -13.32
CA ALA A 218 7.62 42.29 -13.88
C ALA A 218 7.28 43.01 -15.19
N ILE A 219 6.34 42.44 -15.96
CA ILE A 219 5.88 42.96 -17.25
C ILE A 219 4.70 43.90 -17.02
N ALA A 220 4.67 45.05 -17.70
CA ALA A 220 3.59 46.01 -17.55
C ALA A 220 2.28 45.47 -18.17
N THR A 221 1.15 45.64 -17.47
CA THR A 221 -0.18 45.25 -17.95
C THR A 221 -0.52 45.71 -19.38
N PRO A 222 -0.24 46.96 -19.82
CA PRO A 222 -0.56 47.36 -21.20
C PRO A 222 0.21 46.53 -22.25
N GLU A 223 1.46 46.16 -21.98
CA GLU A 223 2.26 45.33 -22.87
C GLU A 223 1.73 43.90 -22.94
N LEU A 224 1.31 43.35 -21.80
CA LEU A 224 0.65 42.04 -21.71
C LEU A 224 -0.66 42.01 -22.52
N VAL A 225 -1.50 43.04 -22.37
CA VAL A 225 -2.78 43.14 -23.08
C VAL A 225 -2.56 43.25 -24.59
N GLU A 226 -1.57 44.02 -25.04
CA GLU A 226 -1.25 44.14 -26.47
C GLU A 226 -0.88 42.79 -27.10
N VAL A 227 -0.02 42.02 -26.42
CA VAL A 227 0.35 40.66 -26.87
C VAL A 227 -0.87 39.73 -26.81
N GLN A 228 -1.66 39.79 -25.74
CA GLN A 228 -2.86 38.97 -25.58
C GLN A 228 -3.89 39.20 -26.68
N ASP A 229 -4.12 40.45 -27.10
CA ASP A 229 -5.08 40.77 -28.17
C ASP A 229 -4.65 40.17 -29.51
N ARG A 230 -3.35 40.22 -29.82
CA ARG A 230 -2.77 39.56 -31.02
C ARG A 230 -2.96 38.04 -30.95
N LEU A 231 -2.69 37.42 -29.81
CA LEU A 231 -2.89 35.98 -29.61
C LEU A 231 -4.37 35.59 -29.69
N ARG A 232 -5.29 36.37 -29.11
CA ARG A 232 -6.73 36.12 -29.19
C ARG A 232 -7.27 36.24 -30.62
N ARG A 233 -6.71 37.15 -31.44
CA ARG A 233 -7.02 37.21 -32.88
C ARG A 233 -6.57 35.95 -33.59
N LEU A 234 -5.37 35.45 -33.30
CA LEU A 234 -4.89 34.18 -33.83
C LEU A 234 -5.77 33.01 -33.38
N GLN A 235 -6.16 32.97 -32.10
CA GLN A 235 -7.04 31.92 -31.55
C GLN A 235 -8.40 31.91 -32.25
N ARG A 236 -9.02 33.08 -32.46
CA ARG A 236 -10.25 33.23 -33.24
C ARG A 236 -10.06 32.76 -34.68
N PHE A 237 -8.95 33.12 -35.33
CA PHE A 237 -8.66 32.68 -36.68
C PHE A 237 -8.50 31.16 -36.78
N VAL A 238 -7.70 30.54 -35.90
CA VAL A 238 -7.49 29.08 -35.89
C VAL A 238 -8.80 28.36 -35.59
N GLY A 239 -9.55 28.79 -34.57
CA GLY A 239 -10.84 28.19 -34.20
C GLY A 239 -11.94 28.32 -35.26
N SER A 240 -11.90 29.38 -36.08
CA SER A 240 -12.86 29.58 -37.19
C SER A 240 -12.55 28.75 -38.43
N ASN A 241 -11.38 28.12 -38.51
CA ASN A 241 -10.93 27.39 -39.69
C ASN A 241 -10.71 25.91 -39.36
N GLN A 242 -11.71 25.07 -39.70
CA GLN A 242 -11.71 23.62 -39.44
C GLN A 242 -10.48 22.87 -39.96
N ARG A 243 -9.78 23.40 -40.97
CA ARG A 243 -8.56 22.81 -41.56
C ARG A 243 -7.32 22.82 -40.64
N PHE A 244 -7.40 23.47 -39.48
CA PHE A 244 -6.39 23.44 -38.42
C PHE A 244 -6.74 22.48 -37.27
N VAL A 245 -7.89 21.79 -37.32
CA VAL A 245 -8.37 20.89 -36.26
C VAL A 245 -7.63 19.54 -36.35
N PRO A 246 -6.97 19.09 -35.26
CA PRO A 246 -6.15 17.87 -35.24
C PRO A 246 -6.87 16.58 -35.66
N ASP A 247 -8.18 16.50 -35.38
CA ASP A 247 -8.98 15.26 -35.48
C ASP A 247 -9.55 15.01 -36.90
N GLN A 248 -9.42 15.97 -37.83
CA GLN A 248 -10.01 15.89 -39.18
C GLN A 248 -9.00 15.97 -40.33
N LEU A 249 -7.70 15.98 -40.05
CA LEU A 249 -6.64 15.88 -41.08
C LEU A 249 -6.61 14.52 -41.80
N ASN A 250 -7.33 13.52 -41.28
CA ASN A 250 -7.50 12.20 -41.89
C ASN A 250 -8.33 12.20 -43.20
N GLN A 251 -8.83 13.36 -43.66
CA GLN A 251 -9.61 13.48 -44.91
C GLN A 251 -8.87 14.18 -46.06
N MET A 252 -7.53 14.30 -46.01
CA MET A 252 -6.76 14.84 -47.15
C MET A 252 -5.94 13.73 -47.84
N PRO A 253 -6.43 13.17 -48.95
CA PRO A 253 -5.58 12.40 -49.86
C PRO A 253 -4.96 13.37 -50.87
N VAL A 254 -3.65 13.55 -50.90
CA VAL A 254 -2.89 13.76 -52.16
C VAL A 254 -1.43 13.38 -51.90
N GLN A 255 -1.04 12.17 -52.30
CA GLN A 255 0.36 11.93 -52.69
C GLN A 255 0.66 12.84 -53.90
N PRO A 256 1.80 13.56 -53.96
CA PRO A 256 2.24 14.08 -55.25
C PRO A 256 2.38 12.89 -56.20
N ALA A 257 1.84 13.01 -57.42
CA ALA A 257 1.74 11.91 -58.39
C ALA A 257 3.06 11.18 -58.75
N ASN A 258 4.19 11.65 -58.22
CA ASN A 258 5.55 11.15 -58.45
C ASN A 258 6.25 10.58 -57.19
N SER A 259 5.58 10.37 -56.05
CA SER A 259 6.24 9.79 -54.86
C SER A 259 6.43 8.27 -54.99
N THR A 260 7.67 7.80 -54.95
CA THR A 260 8.06 6.37 -54.93
C THR A 260 7.90 5.69 -53.56
N ARG A 261 7.45 6.42 -52.53
CA ARG A 261 7.31 5.92 -51.14
C ARG A 261 5.92 5.36 -50.83
N PRO A 262 5.81 4.35 -49.95
CA PRO A 262 4.55 3.71 -49.61
C PRO A 262 3.53 4.68 -48.96
N PRO A 263 2.22 4.45 -49.14
CA PRO A 263 1.17 5.33 -48.61
C PRO A 263 1.17 5.45 -47.07
N ALA A 264 1.73 4.48 -46.35
CA ALA A 264 1.88 4.53 -44.89
C ALA A 264 2.79 5.68 -44.41
N ASP A 265 3.78 6.07 -45.21
CA ASP A 265 4.73 7.14 -44.90
C ASP A 265 4.05 8.51 -44.97
N ALA A 266 3.16 8.72 -45.93
CA ALA A 266 2.36 9.94 -46.03
C ALA A 266 1.45 10.11 -44.81
N THR A 267 0.82 9.03 -44.34
CA THR A 267 0.00 9.05 -43.12
C THR A 267 0.82 9.45 -41.90
N ARG A 268 2.07 8.96 -41.76
CA ARG A 268 2.97 9.35 -40.67
C ARG A 268 3.34 10.84 -40.71
N CYS A 269 3.63 11.39 -41.90
CA CYS A 269 3.90 12.82 -42.07
C CYS A 269 2.71 13.69 -41.65
N TRP A 270 1.49 13.31 -42.06
CA TRP A 270 0.26 14.02 -41.67
C TRP A 270 -0.06 13.89 -40.20
N GLN A 271 0.17 12.72 -39.59
CA GLN A 271 0.04 12.52 -38.14
C GLN A 271 1.02 13.42 -37.37
N ALA A 272 2.29 13.46 -37.79
CA ALA A 272 3.30 14.32 -37.17
C ALA A 272 2.93 15.82 -37.27
N GLU A 273 2.43 16.28 -38.44
CA GLU A 273 1.94 17.65 -38.58
C GLU A 273 0.72 17.92 -37.70
N SER A 274 -0.24 16.99 -37.64
CA SER A 274 -1.43 17.14 -36.78
C SER A 274 -1.06 17.27 -35.30
N THR A 275 -0.20 16.39 -34.80
CA THR A 275 0.29 16.44 -33.42
C THR A 275 1.02 17.75 -33.12
N SER A 276 1.89 18.19 -34.02
CA SER A 276 2.65 19.43 -33.84
C SER A 276 1.77 20.70 -33.91
N LEU A 277 0.80 20.74 -34.83
CA LEU A 277 -0.21 21.81 -34.89
C LEU A 277 -1.07 21.84 -33.61
N GLY A 278 -1.46 20.67 -33.09
CA GLY A 278 -2.17 20.54 -31.82
C GLY A 278 -1.36 21.15 -30.68
N ALA A 279 -0.07 20.81 -30.57
CA ALA A 279 0.83 21.37 -29.56
C ALA A 279 1.02 22.89 -29.69
N LEU A 280 1.10 23.43 -30.91
CA LEU A 280 1.15 24.89 -31.14
C LEU A 280 -0.15 25.59 -30.70
N TYR A 281 -1.29 24.95 -30.93
CA TYR A 281 -2.58 25.48 -30.47
C TYR A 281 -2.71 25.44 -28.95
N GLU A 282 -2.27 24.35 -28.30
CA GLU A 282 -2.18 24.28 -26.83
C GLU A 282 -1.26 25.36 -26.27
N LEU A 283 -0.09 25.57 -26.89
CA LEU A 283 0.84 26.63 -26.51
C LEU A 283 0.20 28.03 -26.62
N LEU A 284 -0.58 28.27 -27.69
CA LEU A 284 -1.34 29.50 -27.87
C LEU A 284 -2.36 29.71 -26.73
N VAL A 285 -3.12 28.66 -26.39
CA VAL A 285 -4.09 28.72 -25.28
C VAL A 285 -3.36 28.99 -23.97
N HIS A 286 -2.31 28.23 -23.65
CA HIS A 286 -1.52 28.43 -22.43
C HIS A 286 -0.91 29.83 -22.34
N ALA A 287 -0.44 30.41 -23.45
CA ALA A 287 0.08 31.77 -23.46
C ALA A 287 -1.01 32.82 -23.17
N VAL A 288 -2.21 32.66 -23.74
CA VAL A 288 -3.36 33.56 -23.46
C VAL A 288 -3.80 33.45 -22.00
N GLU A 289 -3.84 32.23 -21.46
CA GLU A 289 -4.19 31.98 -20.06
C GLU A 289 -3.13 32.54 -19.10
N ALA A 290 -1.83 32.32 -19.37
CA ALA A 290 -0.74 32.85 -18.57
C ALA A 290 -0.74 34.38 -18.53
N ILE A 291 -1.02 35.04 -19.66
CA ILE A 291 -1.19 36.50 -19.66
C ILE A 291 -2.41 36.92 -18.84
N SER A 292 -3.55 36.23 -18.98
CA SER A 292 -4.76 36.51 -18.19
C SER A 292 -4.47 36.38 -16.68
N PHE A 293 -3.71 35.37 -16.30
CA PHE A 293 -3.24 35.14 -14.93
C PHE A 293 -2.35 36.26 -14.43
N LEU A 294 -1.34 36.69 -15.21
CA LEU A 294 -0.46 37.80 -14.82
C LEU A 294 -1.22 39.13 -14.70
N CYS A 295 -2.17 39.40 -15.59
CA CYS A 295 -3.03 40.58 -15.49
C CYS A 295 -3.90 40.53 -14.22
N LEU A 296 -4.50 39.37 -13.90
CA LEU A 296 -5.26 39.18 -12.67
C LEU A 296 -4.39 39.41 -11.43
N LEU A 297 -3.18 38.85 -11.41
CA LEU A 297 -2.25 39.03 -10.29
C LEU A 297 -1.81 40.49 -10.13
N ALA A 298 -1.74 41.28 -11.21
CA ALA A 298 -1.37 42.68 -11.16
C ALA A 298 -2.40 43.55 -10.41
N ASP A 299 -3.66 43.10 -10.31
CA ASP A 299 -4.72 43.79 -9.58
C ASP A 299 -4.58 43.62 -8.05
N PHE A 300 -3.75 42.67 -7.58
CA PHE A 300 -3.54 42.38 -6.16
C PHE A 300 -2.20 42.86 -5.62
N ASN A 301 -2.11 43.08 -4.31
CA ASN A 301 -0.85 43.44 -3.63
C ASN A 301 0.06 42.20 -3.42
N LEU A 302 0.65 41.71 -4.52
CA LEU A 302 1.55 40.55 -4.50
C LEU A 302 2.73 40.68 -3.54
N PRO A 303 3.36 41.86 -3.34
CA PRO A 303 4.42 42.02 -2.34
C PRO A 303 3.98 41.66 -0.92
N ALA A 304 2.72 41.93 -0.55
CA ALA A 304 2.18 41.56 0.76
C ALA A 304 1.82 40.08 0.84
N ILE A 305 1.24 39.52 -0.22
CA ILE A 305 0.81 38.11 -0.28
C ILE A 305 2.03 37.17 -0.29
N SER A 306 3.03 37.48 -1.11
CA SER A 306 4.26 36.68 -1.22
C SER A 306 5.03 36.59 0.09
N ALA A 307 4.91 37.57 0.99
CA ALA A 307 5.56 37.53 2.31
C ALA A 307 5.09 36.36 3.20
N ALA A 308 3.88 35.84 2.97
CA ALA A 308 3.33 34.70 3.69
C ALA A 308 3.75 33.34 3.10
N MET A 309 4.45 33.32 1.96
CA MET A 309 4.87 32.09 1.29
C MET A 309 6.25 31.61 1.77
N PRO A 310 6.54 30.29 1.72
CA PRO A 310 7.85 29.79 2.09
C PRO A 310 8.94 30.29 1.12
N ALA A 311 10.19 30.34 1.59
CA ALA A 311 11.29 31.01 0.87
C ALA A 311 11.67 30.33 -0.44
N GLU A 312 11.55 29.00 -0.52
CA GLU A 312 11.88 28.20 -1.71
C GLU A 312 10.93 28.50 -2.87
N GLN A 313 9.62 28.50 -2.64
CA GLN A 313 8.61 28.82 -3.65
C GLN A 313 8.72 30.28 -4.10
N ARG A 314 9.10 31.20 -3.20
CA ARG A 314 9.36 32.60 -3.56
C ARG A 314 10.53 32.76 -4.50
N GLN A 315 11.62 32.03 -4.30
CA GLN A 315 12.79 32.05 -5.19
C GLN A 315 12.42 31.50 -6.57
N ILE A 316 11.68 30.39 -6.63
CA ILE A 316 11.17 29.83 -7.89
C ILE A 316 10.31 30.87 -8.64
N LEU A 317 9.41 31.57 -7.94
CA LEU A 317 8.59 32.62 -8.54
C LEU A 317 9.39 33.86 -8.96
N ALA A 318 10.52 34.18 -8.31
CA ALA A 318 11.34 35.32 -8.69
C ALA A 318 12.16 35.08 -9.97
N ASP A 319 12.48 33.82 -10.27
CA ASP A 319 13.29 33.40 -11.42
C ASP A 319 12.44 32.88 -12.60
N ILE A 320 11.11 32.90 -12.48
CA ILE A 320 10.21 32.40 -13.52
C ILE A 320 10.14 33.37 -14.71
N THR A 321 10.56 32.89 -15.87
CA THR A 321 10.36 33.60 -17.14
C THR A 321 8.97 33.32 -17.70
N PHE A 322 8.49 34.17 -18.60
CA PHE A 322 7.21 33.95 -19.26
C PHE A 322 7.17 32.59 -19.99
N GLY A 323 8.25 32.21 -20.68
CA GLY A 323 8.35 30.89 -21.32
C GLY A 323 8.23 29.71 -20.34
N ARG A 324 8.83 29.79 -19.14
CA ARG A 324 8.73 28.74 -18.11
C ARG A 324 7.32 28.66 -17.51
N LEU A 325 6.67 29.81 -17.33
CA LEU A 325 5.28 29.89 -16.86
C LEU A 325 4.32 29.19 -17.83
N VAL A 326 4.48 29.42 -19.14
CA VAL A 326 3.65 28.80 -20.18
C VAL A 326 3.93 27.30 -20.31
N CYS A 327 5.19 26.88 -20.20
CA CYS A 327 5.60 25.50 -20.51
C CYS A 327 5.59 24.51 -19.34
N GLY A 328 5.36 24.89 -18.06
CA GLY A 328 5.20 23.85 -17.05
C GLY A 328 5.28 24.19 -15.56
N GLU A 329 5.60 25.40 -15.13
CA GLU A 329 5.76 25.68 -13.68
C GLU A 329 4.45 26.02 -12.97
N ARG A 330 3.57 25.01 -12.89
CA ARG A 330 2.22 25.15 -12.32
C ARG A 330 2.19 25.11 -10.79
N ALA A 331 3.06 24.35 -10.14
CA ALA A 331 3.04 24.14 -8.69
C ALA A 331 3.24 25.43 -7.89
N ALA A 332 4.24 26.25 -8.26
CA ALA A 332 4.50 27.53 -7.61
C ALA A 332 3.35 28.54 -7.81
N CYS A 333 2.69 28.50 -8.97
CA CYS A 333 1.53 29.35 -9.25
C CYS A 333 0.29 28.95 -8.43
N LYS A 334 0.08 27.64 -8.20
CA LYS A 334 -0.99 27.14 -7.33
C LYS A 334 -0.79 27.60 -5.88
N GLU A 335 0.43 27.51 -5.38
CA GLU A 335 0.77 27.97 -4.02
C GLU A 335 0.58 29.49 -3.87
N LEU A 336 0.92 30.26 -4.91
CA LEU A 336 0.68 31.71 -4.93
C LEU A 336 -0.82 32.03 -4.87
N ILE A 337 -1.65 31.26 -5.58
CA ILE A 337 -3.11 31.42 -5.52
C ILE A 337 -3.68 31.00 -4.16
N LEU A 338 -3.18 29.92 -3.55
CA LEU A 338 -3.54 29.55 -2.18
C LEU A 338 -3.21 30.67 -1.18
N ALA A 339 -2.03 31.29 -1.30
CA ALA A 339 -1.64 32.42 -0.48
C ALA A 339 -2.50 33.67 -0.74
N LEU A 340 -2.88 33.92 -2.01
CA LEU A 340 -3.80 35.00 -2.40
C LEU A 340 -5.17 34.77 -1.77
N ILE A 341 -5.73 33.57 -1.90
CA ILE A 341 -7.00 33.17 -1.30
C ILE A 341 -6.95 33.35 0.22
N GLY A 342 -5.94 32.81 0.89
CA GLY A 342 -5.76 33.00 2.33
C GLY A 342 -5.64 34.47 2.74
N SER A 343 -5.09 35.33 1.88
CA SER A 343 -5.07 36.78 2.11
C SER A 343 -6.43 37.45 1.90
N GLN A 344 -7.23 37.00 0.93
CA GLN A 344 -8.58 37.52 0.70
C GLN A 344 -9.54 37.09 1.81
N LEU A 345 -9.40 35.85 2.30
CA LEU A 345 -10.13 35.33 3.46
C LEU A 345 -9.89 36.21 4.69
N ARG A 346 -8.64 36.56 5.01
CA ARG A 346 -8.32 37.49 6.11
C ARG A 346 -8.91 38.90 5.95
N GLN A 347 -9.24 39.31 4.73
CA GLN A 347 -9.83 40.61 4.43
C GLN A 347 -11.37 40.57 4.35
N ASN A 348 -11.99 39.40 4.57
CA ASN A 348 -13.43 39.16 4.43
C ASN A 348 -14.00 39.57 3.07
N VAL A 349 -13.22 39.37 2.00
CA VAL A 349 -13.66 39.60 0.60
C VAL A 349 -14.06 38.26 -0.02
N SER A 350 -15.20 38.22 -0.70
CA SER A 350 -15.68 36.98 -1.35
C SER A 350 -14.81 36.55 -2.52
N ILE A 351 -14.56 35.25 -2.61
CA ILE A 351 -13.62 34.63 -3.56
C ILE A 351 -14.35 34.09 -4.80
N ASP A 352 -15.68 34.16 -4.83
CA ASP A 352 -16.49 33.71 -5.97
C ASP A 352 -16.08 34.39 -7.28
N SER A 353 -15.85 35.70 -7.27
CA SER A 353 -15.41 36.43 -8.45
C SER A 353 -14.04 35.98 -8.95
N LEU A 354 -13.11 35.70 -8.02
CA LEU A 354 -11.76 35.20 -8.33
C LEU A 354 -11.83 33.77 -8.89
N SER A 355 -12.61 32.90 -8.25
CA SER A 355 -12.83 31.51 -8.66
C SER A 355 -13.48 31.41 -10.05
N ASP A 356 -14.42 32.30 -10.36
CA ASP A 356 -15.05 32.41 -11.67
C ASP A 356 -14.07 32.87 -12.75
N VAL A 357 -13.19 33.82 -12.43
CA VAL A 357 -12.17 34.29 -13.37
C VAL A 357 -11.09 33.22 -13.59
N LEU A 358 -10.65 32.53 -12.55
CA LEU A 358 -9.67 31.43 -12.65
C LEU A 358 -10.24 30.26 -13.47
N SER A 359 -11.48 29.86 -13.21
CA SER A 359 -12.13 28.76 -13.95
C SER A 359 -12.39 29.10 -15.43
N LYS A 360 -12.83 30.32 -15.75
CA LYS A 360 -13.17 30.73 -17.12
C LYS A 360 -11.95 31.12 -17.96
N ARG A 361 -10.93 31.73 -17.35
CA ARG A 361 -9.79 32.32 -18.08
C ARG A 361 -8.46 31.58 -17.91
N CYS A 362 -8.35 30.66 -16.95
CA CYS A 362 -7.09 29.98 -16.60
C CYS A 362 -7.30 28.47 -16.40
N SER A 363 -8.17 27.84 -17.20
CA SER A 363 -8.60 26.44 -17.05
C SER A 363 -7.49 25.39 -17.23
N SER A 364 -6.41 25.73 -17.93
CA SER A 364 -5.25 24.85 -18.09
C SER A 364 -4.25 24.96 -16.94
N LEU A 365 -4.24 26.08 -16.23
CA LEU A 365 -3.40 26.31 -15.05
C LEU A 365 -4.08 25.79 -13.77
N PHE A 366 -5.40 25.97 -13.68
CA PHE A 366 -6.22 25.57 -12.53
C PHE A 366 -7.32 24.63 -12.98
N SER A 367 -7.28 23.42 -12.42
CA SER A 367 -8.31 22.41 -12.67
C SER A 367 -9.62 22.77 -11.97
N VAL A 368 -10.72 22.15 -12.41
CA VAL A 368 -12.02 22.24 -11.74
C VAL A 368 -11.91 21.81 -10.27
N ALA A 369 -11.03 20.86 -9.96
CA ALA A 369 -10.78 20.41 -8.60
C ALA A 369 -10.10 21.47 -7.73
N ASP A 370 -9.13 22.22 -8.29
CA ASP A 370 -8.49 23.33 -7.56
C ASP A 370 -9.51 24.40 -7.18
N VAL A 371 -10.43 24.74 -8.09
CA VAL A 371 -11.49 25.73 -7.83
C VAL A 371 -12.48 25.25 -6.76
N ALA A 372 -12.88 23.98 -6.80
CA ALA A 372 -13.74 23.38 -5.77
C ALA A 372 -13.06 23.36 -4.39
N LEU A 373 -11.76 23.05 -4.34
CA LEU A 373 -10.97 23.12 -3.11
C LEU A 373 -10.97 24.55 -2.53
N TYR A 374 -10.74 25.55 -3.36
CA TYR A 374 -10.70 26.95 -2.92
C TYR A 374 -12.05 27.44 -2.36
N LYS A 375 -13.15 27.07 -3.01
CA LYS A 375 -14.50 27.35 -2.51
C LYS A 375 -14.80 26.64 -1.19
N ALA A 376 -14.35 25.38 -1.05
CA ALA A 376 -14.50 24.66 0.21
C ALA A 376 -13.68 25.28 1.36
N LEU A 377 -12.45 25.71 1.09
CA LEU A 377 -11.61 26.41 2.08
C LEU A 377 -12.23 27.75 2.50
N GLU A 378 -12.84 28.49 1.58
CA GLU A 378 -13.60 29.70 1.90
C GLU A 378 -14.80 29.38 2.80
N ALA A 379 -15.63 28.40 2.43
CA ALA A 379 -16.78 28.00 3.25
C ALA A 379 -16.37 27.58 4.67
N LEU A 380 -15.25 26.86 4.82
CA LEU A 380 -14.70 26.48 6.13
C LEU A 380 -14.20 27.68 6.93
N HIS A 381 -13.55 28.65 6.28
CA HIS A 381 -13.09 29.86 6.95
C HIS A 381 -14.27 30.71 7.44
N VAL A 382 -15.26 30.92 6.58
CA VAL A 382 -16.49 31.67 6.93
C VAL A 382 -17.24 30.97 8.06
N ALA A 383 -17.31 29.63 8.05
CA ALA A 383 -17.88 28.87 9.16
C ALA A 383 -17.12 29.10 10.47
N GLY A 384 -15.79 29.23 10.44
CA GLY A 384 -14.98 29.53 11.64
C GLY A 384 -15.28 30.91 12.25
N GLU A 385 -15.48 31.92 11.42
CA GLU A 385 -15.79 33.30 11.87
C GLU A 385 -17.23 33.43 12.39
N THR A 386 -18.16 32.62 11.88
CA THR A 386 -19.59 32.72 12.18
C THR A 386 -19.96 32.06 13.54
N GLY A 387 -19.09 31.20 14.09
CA GLY A 387 -19.25 30.58 15.41
C GLY A 387 -20.11 29.30 15.43
N GLU A 388 -20.63 28.91 16.60
CA GLU A 388 -21.46 27.70 16.72
C GLU A 388 -22.92 27.99 16.35
N GLY A 389 -23.44 27.36 15.28
CA GLY A 389 -24.82 27.55 14.84
C GLY A 389 -25.26 26.63 13.70
N ALA A 390 -26.53 26.75 13.28
CA ALA A 390 -27.06 25.96 12.15
C ALA A 390 -26.40 26.36 10.82
N GLU A 391 -26.12 27.64 10.62
CA GLU A 391 -25.46 28.18 9.43
C GLU A 391 -24.03 27.61 9.26
N THR A 392 -23.30 27.40 10.36
CA THR A 392 -21.93 26.83 10.29
C THR A 392 -21.94 25.34 10.00
N ALA A 393 -22.99 24.62 10.43
CA ALA A 393 -23.23 23.25 10.02
C ALA A 393 -23.63 23.12 8.54
N GLU A 394 -24.35 24.10 7.97
CA GLU A 394 -24.66 24.13 6.54
C GLU A 394 -23.42 24.41 5.70
N LEU A 395 -22.64 25.44 6.04
CA LEU A 395 -21.38 25.75 5.35
C LEU A 395 -20.37 24.60 5.41
N ALA A 396 -20.25 23.93 6.56
CA ALA A 396 -19.40 22.75 6.70
C ALA A 396 -19.89 21.57 5.83
N ARG A 397 -21.21 21.40 5.68
CA ARG A 397 -21.80 20.35 4.83
C ARG A 397 -21.54 20.64 3.35
N ASP A 398 -21.69 21.89 2.92
CA ASP A 398 -21.41 22.31 1.54
C ASP A 398 -19.92 22.16 1.22
N ALA A 399 -19.04 22.54 2.14
CA ALA A 399 -17.60 22.31 2.01
C ALA A 399 -17.27 20.81 1.89
N LEU A 400 -17.88 19.96 2.73
CA LEU A 400 -17.71 18.51 2.67
C LEU A 400 -18.17 17.93 1.33
N ALA A 401 -19.30 18.40 0.78
CA ALA A 401 -19.80 17.95 -0.52
C ALA A 401 -18.84 18.31 -1.66
N LEU A 402 -18.27 19.53 -1.66
CA LEU A 402 -17.27 19.93 -2.64
C LEU A 402 -15.98 19.11 -2.52
N LEU A 403 -15.49 18.90 -1.29
CA LEU A 403 -14.25 18.16 -1.02
C LEU A 403 -14.36 16.67 -1.33
N THR A 404 -15.49 16.04 -1.00
CA THR A 404 -15.76 14.63 -1.34
C THR A 404 -15.84 14.40 -2.85
N GLY A 405 -16.34 15.38 -3.61
CA GLY A 405 -16.34 15.33 -5.08
C GLY A 405 -14.95 15.32 -5.72
N ILE A 406 -13.92 15.82 -5.00
CA ILE A 406 -12.54 15.96 -5.50
C ILE A 406 -11.53 15.13 -4.71
N ALA A 407 -11.99 14.23 -3.84
CA ALA A 407 -11.18 13.60 -2.80
C ALA A 407 -9.93 12.86 -3.35
N GLY A 408 -10.01 12.26 -4.55
CA GLY A 408 -8.88 11.58 -5.20
C GLY A 408 -7.79 12.51 -5.76
N SER A 409 -8.06 13.81 -5.88
CA SER A 409 -7.10 14.81 -6.36
C SER A 409 -6.38 15.56 -5.24
N LEU A 410 -6.84 15.42 -4.00
CA LEU A 410 -6.27 16.10 -2.84
C LEU A 410 -4.91 15.49 -2.47
N SER A 411 -3.94 16.35 -2.19
CA SER A 411 -2.68 15.92 -1.58
C SER A 411 -2.86 15.61 -0.09
N VAL A 412 -1.98 14.77 0.46
CA VAL A 412 -2.00 14.41 1.89
C VAL A 412 -1.86 15.65 2.79
N GLY A 413 -1.07 16.65 2.38
CA GLY A 413 -0.94 17.91 3.12
C GLY A 413 -2.27 18.69 3.17
N GLN A 414 -2.90 18.88 2.01
CA GLN A 414 -4.19 19.57 1.93
C GLN A 414 -5.29 18.83 2.72
N LEU A 415 -5.32 17.50 2.66
CA LEU A 415 -6.26 16.69 3.44
C LEU A 415 -6.07 16.96 4.93
N ARG A 416 -4.83 16.98 5.43
CA ARG A 416 -4.54 17.23 6.84
C ARG A 416 -5.01 18.61 7.29
N ASP A 417 -4.75 19.64 6.49
CA ASP A 417 -5.13 21.02 6.82
C ASP A 417 -6.66 21.20 6.83
N VAL A 418 -7.35 20.57 5.88
CA VAL A 418 -8.81 20.55 5.80
C VAL A 418 -9.42 19.77 6.97
N CYS A 419 -8.87 18.60 7.30
CA CYS A 419 -9.29 17.82 8.47
C CYS A 419 -9.11 18.62 9.76
N ALA A 420 -7.98 19.31 9.94
CA ALA A 420 -7.74 20.18 11.09
C ALA A 420 -8.77 21.34 11.17
N SER A 421 -9.20 21.87 10.02
CA SER A 421 -10.24 22.90 9.95
C SER A 421 -11.61 22.35 10.37
N PHE A 422 -11.99 21.14 9.93
CA PHE A 422 -13.22 20.49 10.39
C PHE A 422 -13.18 20.13 11.89
N GLU A 423 -12.02 19.72 12.41
CA GLU A 423 -11.82 19.48 13.85
C GLU A 423 -12.02 20.74 14.66
N ALA A 424 -11.48 21.88 14.21
CA ALA A 424 -11.66 23.18 14.87
C ALA A 424 -13.14 23.62 14.93
N LEU A 425 -13.96 23.16 13.98
CA LEU A 425 -15.42 23.37 13.94
C LEU A 425 -16.22 22.30 14.70
N GLY A 426 -15.57 21.33 15.36
CA GLY A 426 -16.22 20.22 16.06
C GLY A 426 -16.88 19.16 15.15
N GLN A 427 -16.66 19.22 13.84
CA GLN A 427 -17.29 18.35 12.83
C GLN A 427 -16.49 17.06 12.59
N HIS A 428 -16.41 16.22 13.62
CA HIS A 428 -15.62 14.97 13.59
C HIS A 428 -16.10 13.94 12.54
N SER A 429 -17.42 13.89 12.29
CA SER A 429 -18.00 13.01 11.26
C SER A 429 -17.54 13.40 9.83
N ALA A 430 -17.37 14.71 9.58
CA ALA A 430 -16.87 15.21 8.30
C ALA A 430 -15.42 14.78 8.04
N VAL A 431 -14.58 14.78 9.08
CA VAL A 431 -13.18 14.29 9.01
C VAL A 431 -13.13 12.84 8.58
N ALA A 432 -13.90 11.97 9.23
CA ALA A 432 -13.96 10.55 8.91
C ALA A 432 -14.49 10.32 7.48
N THR A 433 -15.56 11.02 7.10
CA THR A 433 -16.17 10.89 5.77
C THR A 433 -15.19 11.32 4.66
N LEU A 434 -14.52 12.46 4.83
CA LEU A 434 -13.57 12.97 3.84
C LEU A 434 -12.33 12.08 3.71
N ALA A 435 -11.73 11.69 4.83
CA ALA A 435 -10.52 10.85 4.81
C ALA A 435 -10.79 9.49 4.16
N LEU A 436 -11.93 8.87 4.43
CA LEU A 436 -12.31 7.59 3.81
C LEU A 436 -12.71 7.76 2.34
N ALA A 437 -13.33 8.88 1.96
CA ALA A 437 -13.57 9.21 0.55
C ALA A 437 -12.25 9.39 -0.22
N CYS A 438 -11.25 10.05 0.38
CA CYS A 438 -9.90 10.18 -0.19
C CYS A 438 -9.23 8.81 -0.36
N ALA A 439 -9.32 7.93 0.65
CA ALA A 439 -8.77 6.59 0.58
C ALA A 439 -9.40 5.78 -0.57
N LYS A 440 -10.74 5.78 -0.66
CA LYS A 440 -11.49 5.02 -1.66
C LYS A 440 -11.30 5.53 -3.09
N GLN A 441 -11.25 6.85 -3.29
CA GLN A 441 -10.99 7.42 -4.63
C GLN A 441 -9.53 7.28 -5.06
N SER A 442 -8.59 7.22 -4.12
CA SER A 442 -7.18 6.96 -4.41
C SER A 442 -6.93 5.50 -4.82
N ASP A 443 -7.79 4.57 -4.38
CA ASP A 443 -7.68 3.14 -4.67
C ASP A 443 -9.05 2.52 -5.03
N PRO A 444 -9.62 2.81 -6.22
CA PRO A 444 -10.93 2.29 -6.61
C PRO A 444 -10.97 0.76 -6.80
N THR A 445 -9.81 0.13 -6.97
CA THR A 445 -9.66 -1.31 -7.21
C THR A 445 -9.34 -2.11 -5.93
N ASP A 446 -9.29 -1.45 -4.77
CA ASP A 446 -8.88 -2.05 -3.49
C ASP A 446 -7.54 -2.83 -3.57
N SER A 447 -6.60 -2.29 -4.35
CA SER A 447 -5.27 -2.85 -4.53
C SER A 447 -4.48 -2.88 -3.22
N ALA A 448 -4.70 -1.90 -2.34
CA ALA A 448 -4.08 -1.85 -1.02
C ALA A 448 -4.58 -2.97 -0.09
N LEU A 449 -5.85 -3.39 -0.20
CA LEU A 449 -6.39 -4.50 0.57
C LEU A 449 -5.74 -5.82 0.15
N SER A 450 -5.57 -6.04 -1.17
CA SER A 450 -4.86 -7.22 -1.68
C SER A 450 -3.39 -7.25 -1.24
N PHE A 451 -2.71 -6.10 -1.25
CA PHE A 451 -1.32 -5.97 -0.79
C PHE A 451 -1.17 -6.29 0.70
N TRP A 452 -2.13 -5.83 1.52
CA TRP A 452 -2.17 -6.16 2.95
C TRP A 452 -2.42 -7.66 3.18
N GLY A 453 -3.38 -8.25 2.45
CA GLY A 453 -3.69 -9.69 2.54
C GLY A 453 -2.54 -10.60 2.10
N ASP A 454 -1.70 -10.16 1.16
CA ASP A 454 -0.50 -10.87 0.70
C ASP A 454 0.69 -10.76 1.69
N GLY A 455 0.50 -10.16 2.87
CA GLY A 455 1.55 -9.98 3.88
C GLY A 455 2.52 -8.84 3.60
N ALA A 456 2.10 -7.82 2.83
CA ALA A 456 2.88 -6.62 2.50
C ALA A 456 4.29 -6.91 1.92
N PRO A 457 4.37 -7.58 0.75
CA PRO A 457 5.66 -7.94 0.14
C PRO A 457 6.53 -6.73 -0.19
N ALA A 458 7.83 -6.81 0.12
CA ALA A 458 8.76 -5.71 -0.13
C ALA A 458 8.98 -5.47 -1.64
N GLY A 459 8.92 -4.20 -2.06
CA GLY A 459 9.20 -3.79 -3.45
C GLY A 459 8.01 -3.90 -4.41
N ASP A 460 6.80 -4.11 -3.92
CA ASP A 460 5.58 -4.13 -4.73
C ASP A 460 5.16 -2.69 -5.11
N ALA A 461 4.69 -2.50 -6.35
CA ALA A 461 4.14 -1.22 -6.81
C ALA A 461 2.92 -0.77 -5.98
N ARG A 462 2.15 -1.73 -5.44
CA ARG A 462 0.97 -1.49 -4.59
C ARG A 462 1.30 -0.80 -3.26
N GLU A 463 2.55 -0.84 -2.81
CA GLU A 463 3.00 -0.20 -1.57
C GLU A 463 2.73 1.31 -1.57
N THR A 464 2.87 1.95 -2.73
CA THR A 464 2.63 3.40 -2.87
C THR A 464 1.17 3.78 -2.63
N VAL A 465 0.23 2.94 -3.08
CA VAL A 465 -1.22 3.12 -2.91
C VAL A 465 -1.61 2.81 -1.46
N TYR A 466 -1.06 1.73 -0.90
CA TYR A 466 -1.25 1.38 0.51
C TYR A 466 -0.82 2.52 1.44
N ARG A 467 0.39 3.07 1.23
CA ARG A 467 0.90 4.21 2.02
C ARG A 467 -0.04 5.43 1.98
N LYS A 468 -0.58 5.76 0.81
CA LYS A 468 -1.55 6.86 0.67
C LYS A 468 -2.83 6.62 1.46
N ARG A 469 -3.38 5.39 1.44
CA ARG A 469 -4.55 5.04 2.27
C ARG A 469 -4.23 5.15 3.76
N MET A 470 -3.06 4.67 4.19
CA MET A 470 -2.62 4.79 5.58
C MET A 470 -2.52 6.26 6.02
N ASP A 471 -1.99 7.14 5.17
CA ASP A 471 -1.94 8.58 5.45
C ASP A 471 -3.33 9.21 5.59
N CYS A 472 -4.32 8.73 4.83
CA CYS A 472 -5.72 9.14 5.00
C CYS A 472 -6.28 8.65 6.35
N TYR A 473 -6.08 7.36 6.68
CA TYR A 473 -6.58 6.78 7.94
C TYR A 473 -5.96 7.43 9.17
N ARG A 474 -4.68 7.80 9.11
CA ARG A 474 -4.01 8.58 10.18
C ARG A 474 -4.74 9.86 10.52
N CYS A 475 -5.40 10.52 9.57
CA CYS A 475 -6.20 11.72 9.88
C CYS A 475 -7.39 11.37 10.79
N VAL A 476 -8.03 10.22 10.58
CA VAL A 476 -9.12 9.73 11.44
C VAL A 476 -8.60 9.26 12.79
N LEU A 477 -7.49 8.50 12.81
CA LEU A 477 -6.90 8.00 14.06
C LEU A 477 -6.41 9.15 14.95
N ASN A 478 -5.71 10.14 14.39
CA ASN A 478 -5.28 11.32 15.14
C ASN A 478 -6.47 12.10 15.73
N MET A 479 -7.60 12.15 15.01
CA MET A 479 -8.84 12.75 15.51
C MET A 479 -9.40 11.96 16.70
N LEU A 480 -9.35 10.62 16.65
CA LEU A 480 -9.76 9.75 17.76
C LEU A 480 -8.81 9.89 18.96
N ASP A 481 -7.50 9.92 18.75
CA ASP A 481 -6.50 10.10 19.81
C ASP A 481 -6.72 11.40 20.60
N LYS A 482 -7.01 12.51 19.90
CA LYS A 482 -7.32 13.81 20.53
C LYS A 482 -8.58 13.76 21.40
N ARG A 483 -9.53 12.88 21.09
CA ARG A 483 -10.78 12.69 21.87
C ARG A 483 -10.59 11.81 23.11
N GLY A 484 -9.47 11.11 23.22
CA GLY A 484 -9.12 10.26 24.36
C GLY A 484 -10.20 9.23 24.68
N ALA A 485 -10.60 9.15 25.96
CA ALA A 485 -11.56 8.13 26.42
C ALA A 485 -12.92 8.14 25.69
N SER A 486 -13.37 9.31 25.19
CA SER A 486 -14.63 9.42 24.46
C SER A 486 -14.59 8.79 23.06
N ALA A 487 -13.39 8.53 22.52
CA ALA A 487 -13.23 7.89 21.22
C ALA A 487 -13.67 6.42 21.23
N PHE A 488 -13.54 5.75 22.38
CA PHE A 488 -13.87 4.33 22.54
C PHE A 488 -15.35 4.07 22.81
N GLU A 489 -16.19 5.11 22.87
CA GLU A 489 -17.62 4.91 23.04
C GLU A 489 -18.19 4.16 21.82
N PRO A 490 -18.99 3.10 22.03
CA PRO A 490 -19.57 2.32 20.93
C PRO A 490 -20.33 3.19 19.92
N ARG A 491 -21.00 4.25 20.40
CA ARG A 491 -21.73 5.20 19.55
C ARG A 491 -20.81 5.95 18.58
N VAL A 492 -19.61 6.32 19.00
CA VAL A 492 -18.63 7.04 18.17
C VAL A 492 -18.05 6.09 17.12
N LEU A 493 -17.65 4.89 17.53
CA LEU A 493 -17.14 3.86 16.61
C LEU A 493 -18.21 3.43 15.59
N GLN A 494 -19.48 3.36 16.00
CA GLN A 494 -20.59 3.02 15.11
C GLN A 494 -20.92 4.11 14.08
N GLN A 495 -20.54 5.37 14.33
CA GLN A 495 -20.73 6.50 13.41
C GLN A 495 -19.65 6.56 12.31
N LEU A 496 -18.55 5.84 12.46
CA LEU A 496 -17.51 5.76 11.42
C LEU A 496 -18.04 4.97 10.22
N PRO A 497 -17.77 5.44 8.97
CA PRO A 497 -18.15 4.71 7.77
C PRO A 497 -17.54 3.29 7.74
N ARG A 498 -18.35 2.31 7.35
CA ARG A 498 -17.99 0.87 7.40
C ARG A 498 -17.69 0.24 6.03
N ASP A 499 -17.74 1.04 4.98
CA ASP A 499 -17.64 0.56 3.60
C ASP A 499 -16.21 0.15 3.19
N ASP A 500 -15.23 0.38 4.06
CA ASP A 500 -13.81 0.16 3.81
C ASP A 500 -13.24 -0.87 4.80
N ALA A 501 -13.04 -2.10 4.32
CA ALA A 501 -12.51 -3.20 5.14
C ALA A 501 -11.08 -2.93 5.65
N LEU A 502 -10.22 -2.34 4.82
CA LEU A 502 -8.84 -2.05 5.20
C LEU A 502 -8.78 -1.01 6.33
N PHE A 503 -9.65 0.00 6.28
CA PHE A 503 -9.79 0.94 7.38
C PHE A 503 -10.23 0.26 8.67
N GLN A 504 -11.20 -0.66 8.60
CA GLN A 504 -11.66 -1.40 9.78
C GLN A 504 -10.53 -2.22 10.40
N PHE A 505 -9.68 -2.87 9.59
CA PHE A 505 -8.51 -3.60 10.09
C PHE A 505 -7.51 -2.68 10.80
N VAL A 506 -7.20 -1.53 10.22
CA VAL A 506 -6.34 -0.52 10.85
C VAL A 506 -6.95 0.05 12.13
N LEU A 507 -8.27 0.22 12.16
CA LEU A 507 -8.99 0.63 13.38
C LEU A 507 -8.92 -0.45 14.46
N PHE A 508 -8.94 -1.73 14.08
CA PHE A 508 -8.76 -2.84 15.01
C PHE A 508 -7.34 -2.86 15.59
N ASP A 509 -6.31 -2.69 14.76
CA ASP A 509 -4.92 -2.52 15.23
C ASP A 509 -4.84 -1.39 16.27
N TRP A 510 -5.43 -0.21 15.97
CA TRP A 510 -5.46 0.93 16.88
C TRP A 510 -6.18 0.65 18.20
N LEU A 511 -7.32 -0.08 18.18
CA LEU A 511 -8.03 -0.48 19.41
C LEU A 511 -7.19 -1.44 20.27
N LEU A 512 -6.45 -2.36 19.64
CA LEU A 512 -5.57 -3.29 20.34
C LEU A 512 -4.39 -2.57 21.01
N GLU A 513 -3.76 -1.62 20.31
CA GLU A 513 -2.68 -0.78 20.85
C GLU A 513 -3.14 0.00 22.10
N HIS A 514 -4.42 0.38 22.16
CA HIS A 514 -5.01 1.09 23.30
C HIS A 514 -5.64 0.16 24.36
N GLY A 515 -5.48 -1.16 24.23
CA GLY A 515 -5.99 -2.14 25.20
C GLY A 515 -7.52 -2.27 25.22
N GLN A 516 -8.21 -1.86 24.16
CA GLN A 516 -9.68 -1.87 24.05
C GLN A 516 -10.19 -3.12 23.31
N SER A 517 -9.65 -4.29 23.66
CA SER A 517 -10.04 -5.58 23.06
C SER A 517 -11.53 -5.89 23.19
N ALA A 518 -12.15 -5.45 24.29
CA ALA A 518 -13.59 -5.64 24.54
C ALA A 518 -14.49 -4.98 23.48
N GLN A 519 -14.05 -3.85 22.90
CA GLN A 519 -14.84 -3.13 21.91
C GLN A 519 -14.90 -3.87 20.56
N LEU A 520 -13.90 -4.69 20.24
CA LEU A 520 -13.89 -5.49 19.01
C LEU A 520 -15.06 -6.47 18.95
N PHE A 521 -15.49 -7.01 20.10
CA PHE A 521 -16.64 -7.93 20.17
C PHE A 521 -17.98 -7.24 19.88
N HIS A 522 -18.06 -5.92 20.00
CA HIS A 522 -19.24 -5.12 19.65
C HIS A 522 -19.23 -4.64 18.19
N MET A 523 -18.14 -4.89 17.46
CA MET A 523 -17.97 -4.53 16.04
C MET A 523 -18.33 -5.70 15.11
N HIS A 524 -18.48 -5.41 13.82
CA HIS A 524 -19.12 -6.29 12.83
C HIS A 524 -18.50 -7.71 12.76
N GLU A 525 -19.29 -8.74 13.13
CA GLU A 525 -18.83 -10.14 13.30
C GLU A 525 -17.97 -10.75 12.16
N PRO A 526 -18.35 -10.68 10.86
CA PRO A 526 -17.56 -11.26 9.77
C PRO A 526 -16.19 -10.61 9.50
N LEU A 527 -16.03 -9.29 9.73
CA LEU A 527 -14.75 -8.61 9.45
C LEU A 527 -13.73 -8.85 10.57
N VAL A 528 -14.20 -9.01 11.81
CA VAL A 528 -13.33 -9.33 12.96
C VAL A 528 -12.73 -10.72 12.79
N GLU A 529 -13.53 -11.71 12.37
CA GLU A 529 -13.04 -13.07 12.07
C GLU A 529 -11.97 -13.03 10.97
N GLN A 530 -12.21 -12.30 9.86
CA GLN A 530 -11.23 -12.15 8.78
C GLN A 530 -9.93 -11.50 9.24
N TYR A 531 -10.01 -10.42 10.02
CA TYR A 531 -8.84 -9.71 10.53
C TYR A 531 -7.97 -10.58 11.46
N LEU A 532 -8.59 -11.33 12.36
CA LEU A 532 -7.89 -12.18 13.32
C LEU A 532 -7.25 -13.42 12.65
N LEU A 533 -7.74 -13.83 11.48
CA LEU A 533 -7.19 -14.95 10.71
C LEU A 533 -6.00 -14.56 9.83
N VAL A 534 -5.80 -13.27 9.54
CA VAL A 534 -4.74 -12.77 8.64
C VAL A 534 -3.36 -12.85 9.30
N GLU A 535 -2.34 -13.22 8.50
CA GLU A 535 -0.95 -13.31 8.92
C GLU A 535 -0.32 -11.93 9.19
N PRO A 536 0.61 -11.80 10.17
CA PRO A 536 1.13 -12.86 11.02
C PRO A 536 0.15 -13.21 12.14
N ARG A 537 -0.06 -14.52 12.33
CA ARG A 537 -0.77 -15.03 13.51
C ARG A 537 0.14 -14.83 14.72
N THR A 538 -0.28 -13.98 15.65
CA THR A 538 0.38 -13.83 16.95
C THR A 538 -0.40 -14.62 18.01
N PRO A 539 0.23 -15.02 19.14
CA PRO A 539 -0.49 -15.69 20.21
C PRO A 539 -1.63 -14.81 20.75
N GLU A 540 -1.45 -13.49 20.77
CA GLU A 540 -2.45 -12.50 21.16
C GLU A 540 -3.67 -12.52 20.22
N LYS A 541 -3.46 -12.52 18.89
CA LYS A 541 -4.56 -12.63 17.92
C LYS A 541 -5.30 -13.96 18.03
N GLY A 542 -4.57 -15.05 18.24
CA GLY A 542 -5.16 -16.36 18.48
C GLY A 542 -5.99 -16.41 19.77
N ASP A 543 -5.49 -15.80 20.85
CA ASP A 543 -6.18 -15.70 22.12
C ASP A 543 -7.52 -14.94 21.97
N MET A 544 -7.47 -13.82 21.26
CA MET A 544 -8.66 -13.04 20.95
C MET A 544 -9.64 -13.75 20.04
N LEU A 545 -9.16 -14.55 19.09
CA LEU A 545 -10.00 -15.30 18.14
C LEU A 545 -10.83 -16.37 18.84
N TRP A 546 -10.25 -17.15 19.74
CA TRP A 546 -11.04 -18.15 20.47
C TRP A 546 -12.01 -17.49 21.44
N HIS A 547 -11.63 -16.36 22.08
CA HIS A 547 -12.55 -15.56 22.89
C HIS A 547 -13.73 -15.02 22.08
N PHE A 548 -13.48 -14.54 20.86
CA PHE A 548 -14.51 -14.12 19.92
C PHE A 548 -15.48 -15.26 19.60
N TYR A 549 -14.96 -16.46 19.29
CA TYR A 549 -15.81 -17.62 19.02
C TYR A 549 -16.63 -18.07 20.22
N VAL A 550 -16.09 -17.99 21.44
CA VAL A 550 -16.85 -18.29 22.66
C VAL A 550 -17.99 -17.28 22.84
N HIS A 551 -17.74 -15.98 22.64
CA HIS A 551 -18.78 -14.95 22.72
C HIS A 551 -19.87 -15.14 21.65
N ALA A 552 -19.49 -15.60 20.45
CA ALA A 552 -20.41 -15.95 19.36
C ALA A 552 -21.09 -17.33 19.54
N ALA A 553 -20.89 -18.02 20.67
CA ALA A 553 -21.37 -19.38 20.94
C ALA A 553 -20.91 -20.46 19.94
N GLN A 554 -19.78 -20.23 19.25
CA GLN A 554 -19.15 -21.14 18.30
C GLN A 554 -18.01 -21.94 18.97
N TYR A 555 -18.33 -22.71 20.01
CA TYR A 555 -17.35 -23.42 20.84
C TYR A 555 -16.46 -24.42 20.07
N GLY A 556 -16.97 -25.04 18.99
CA GLY A 556 -16.18 -25.95 18.15
C GLY A 556 -15.01 -25.25 17.46
N LYS A 557 -15.25 -24.07 16.86
CA LYS A 557 -14.19 -23.25 16.27
C LYS A 557 -13.20 -22.74 17.32
N ALA A 558 -13.69 -22.35 18.51
CA ALA A 558 -12.83 -21.96 19.62
C ALA A 558 -11.86 -23.09 20.02
N ALA A 559 -12.36 -24.32 20.13
CA ALA A 559 -11.54 -25.50 20.44
C ALA A 559 -10.48 -25.78 19.37
N LEU A 560 -10.83 -25.61 18.07
CA LEU A 560 -9.88 -25.75 16.97
C LEU A 560 -8.74 -24.73 17.05
N VAL A 561 -9.06 -23.45 17.27
CA VAL A 561 -8.04 -22.39 17.40
C VAL A 561 -7.12 -22.67 18.58
N GLN A 562 -7.67 -23.07 19.73
CA GLN A 562 -6.88 -23.41 20.92
C GLN A 562 -5.96 -24.63 20.69
N ARG A 563 -6.44 -25.66 19.98
CA ARG A 563 -5.63 -26.81 19.56
C ARG A 563 -4.53 -26.38 18.60
N GLU A 564 -4.82 -25.55 17.60
CA GLU A 564 -3.83 -25.02 16.67
C GLU A 564 -2.75 -24.21 17.39
N LEU A 565 -3.14 -23.34 18.33
CA LEU A 565 -2.20 -22.59 19.16
C LEU A 565 -1.29 -23.52 19.97
N ALA A 566 -1.86 -24.52 20.64
CA ALA A 566 -1.10 -25.48 21.43
C ALA A 566 -0.14 -26.34 20.60
N CYS A 567 -0.49 -26.66 19.35
CA CYS A 567 0.32 -27.49 18.44
C CYS A 567 1.28 -26.69 17.54
N SER A 568 1.17 -25.36 17.50
CA SER A 568 1.97 -24.49 16.65
C SER A 568 3.47 -24.56 16.95
N ARG A 569 4.30 -24.45 15.91
CA ARG A 569 5.78 -24.39 16.06
C ARG A 569 6.32 -22.97 16.00
N ASP A 570 5.56 -22.07 15.39
CA ASP A 570 5.99 -20.70 15.10
C ASP A 570 5.68 -19.73 16.26
N MET A 571 4.94 -20.17 17.27
CA MET A 571 4.57 -19.37 18.45
C MET A 571 5.48 -19.68 19.64
N GLU A 572 5.98 -18.65 20.29
CA GLU A 572 6.77 -18.76 21.53
C GLU A 572 5.85 -19.03 22.74
N LEU A 573 5.37 -20.27 22.86
CA LEU A 573 4.53 -20.73 23.97
C LEU A 573 5.27 -21.75 24.84
N SER A 574 5.24 -21.56 26.16
CA SER A 574 5.79 -22.53 27.11
C SER A 574 4.93 -23.80 27.16
N LEU A 575 5.54 -24.93 27.53
CA LEU A 575 4.80 -26.20 27.62
C LEU A 575 3.60 -26.17 28.58
N PRO A 576 3.66 -25.51 29.76
CA PRO A 576 2.49 -25.33 30.61
C PRO A 576 1.34 -24.56 29.95
N GLN A 577 1.65 -23.50 29.19
CA GLN A 577 0.63 -22.75 28.44
C GLN A 577 -0.01 -23.60 27.34
N ARG A 578 0.78 -24.43 26.64
CA ARG A 578 0.24 -25.38 25.65
C ARG A 578 -0.73 -26.38 26.30
N ILE A 579 -0.41 -26.89 27.49
CA ILE A 579 -1.28 -27.78 28.27
C ILE A 579 -2.56 -27.07 28.71
N GLU A 580 -2.47 -25.79 29.10
CA GLU A 580 -3.63 -24.97 29.43
C GLU A 580 -4.56 -24.81 28.21
N PHE A 581 -4.02 -24.45 27.05
CA PHE A 581 -4.79 -24.34 25.81
C PHE A 581 -5.45 -25.67 25.40
N LEU A 582 -4.75 -26.81 25.53
CA LEU A 582 -5.35 -28.13 25.27
C LEU A 582 -6.49 -28.43 26.25
N SER A 583 -6.33 -28.08 27.52
CA SER A 583 -7.36 -28.27 28.55
C SER A 583 -8.60 -27.41 28.28
N LEU A 584 -8.40 -26.15 27.86
CA LEU A 584 -9.48 -25.26 27.44
C LEU A 584 -10.16 -25.76 26.16
N ALA A 585 -9.38 -26.26 25.19
CA ALA A 585 -9.89 -26.83 23.95
C ALA A 585 -10.80 -28.04 24.24
N ILE A 586 -10.40 -28.93 25.15
CA ILE A 586 -11.22 -30.07 25.61
C ILE A 586 -12.52 -29.60 26.25
N SER A 587 -12.47 -28.58 27.12
CA SER A 587 -13.67 -28.03 27.75
C SER A 587 -14.63 -27.45 26.70
N ASN A 588 -14.13 -26.66 25.75
CA ASN A 588 -14.92 -26.05 24.68
C ASN A 588 -15.46 -27.12 23.71
N ALA A 589 -14.68 -28.13 23.36
CA ALA A 589 -15.12 -29.25 22.53
C ALA A 589 -16.24 -30.06 23.20
N LYS A 590 -16.14 -30.32 24.51
CA LYS A 590 -17.21 -30.98 25.30
C LYS A 590 -18.50 -30.17 25.27
N VAL A 591 -18.42 -28.86 25.51
CA VAL A 591 -19.59 -27.96 25.43
C VAL A 591 -20.18 -27.96 24.02
N ALA A 592 -19.35 -27.96 22.97
CA ALA A 592 -19.80 -28.02 21.59
C ALA A 592 -20.57 -29.33 21.30
N VAL A 593 -20.01 -30.48 21.68
CA VAL A 593 -20.66 -31.80 21.53
C VAL A 593 -21.99 -31.85 22.27
N ASP A 594 -22.05 -31.34 23.50
CA ASP A 594 -23.28 -31.31 24.30
C ASP A 594 -24.33 -30.37 23.70
N MET A 595 -23.93 -29.22 23.15
CA MET A 595 -24.84 -28.31 22.45
C MET A 595 -25.44 -28.94 21.19
N VAL A 596 -24.62 -29.63 20.39
CA VAL A 596 -25.09 -30.30 19.16
C VAL A 596 -26.01 -31.48 19.52
N ARG A 597 -25.69 -32.28 20.54
CA ARG A 597 -26.56 -33.35 21.05
C ARG A 597 -27.85 -32.82 21.69
N GLY A 598 -27.79 -31.65 22.32
CA GLY A 598 -28.92 -30.96 22.94
C GLY A 598 -29.88 -30.29 21.95
N ARG A 599 -29.45 -30.04 20.70
CA ARG A 599 -30.34 -29.69 19.58
C ARG A 599 -31.20 -30.91 19.20
N GLY A 600 -32.18 -31.24 20.02
CA GLY A 600 -33.24 -32.17 19.63
C GLY A 600 -33.94 -31.72 18.34
N SER A 601 -34.72 -32.65 17.76
CA SER A 601 -35.45 -32.60 16.47
C SER A 601 -36.28 -31.33 16.12
N HIS A 602 -36.30 -30.26 16.91
CA HIS A 602 -37.22 -29.11 16.80
C HIS A 602 -36.55 -27.72 16.75
N GLY A 603 -35.24 -27.63 16.51
CA GLY A 603 -34.59 -26.33 16.22
C GLY A 603 -34.76 -25.89 14.76
N PRO A 604 -34.89 -24.58 14.46
CA PRO A 604 -34.96 -24.11 13.07
C PRO A 604 -33.67 -24.47 12.33
N ARG A 605 -33.80 -25.27 11.26
CA ARG A 605 -32.72 -25.62 10.34
C ARG A 605 -32.31 -24.36 9.55
N MET A 606 -31.39 -23.58 10.10
CA MET A 606 -30.49 -22.77 9.26
C MET A 606 -29.43 -23.73 8.73
N ALA A 607 -29.43 -23.95 7.41
CA ALA A 607 -28.72 -25.02 6.73
C ALA A 607 -27.23 -25.10 7.12
N PRO A 608 -26.80 -26.13 7.89
CA PRO A 608 -25.41 -26.55 7.90
C PRO A 608 -25.18 -27.48 6.70
N GLU A 609 -23.97 -27.47 6.15
CA GLU A 609 -23.57 -28.35 5.04
C GLU A 609 -23.50 -29.84 5.44
N LEU A 610 -23.44 -30.11 6.75
CA LEU A 610 -23.30 -31.45 7.34
C LEU A 610 -24.55 -31.85 8.14
N SER A 611 -24.80 -33.16 8.22
CA SER A 611 -25.81 -33.72 9.13
C SER A 611 -25.38 -33.63 10.60
N ILE A 612 -26.34 -33.65 11.52
CA ILE A 612 -26.06 -33.57 12.98
C ILE A 612 -25.15 -34.73 13.44
N GLU A 613 -25.32 -35.91 12.86
CA GLU A 613 -24.49 -37.08 13.19
C GLU A 613 -23.04 -36.88 12.73
N GLU A 614 -22.82 -36.37 11.52
CA GLU A 614 -21.48 -36.04 11.01
C GLU A 614 -20.80 -34.96 11.86
N GLU A 615 -21.52 -33.91 12.26
CA GLU A 615 -20.97 -32.84 13.11
C GLU A 615 -20.58 -33.34 14.52
N VAL A 616 -21.36 -34.26 15.10
CA VAL A 616 -21.02 -34.91 16.38
C VAL A 616 -19.82 -35.82 16.24
N ASP A 617 -19.71 -36.55 15.12
CA ASP A 617 -18.57 -37.44 14.87
C ASP A 617 -17.27 -36.65 14.66
N GLU A 618 -17.31 -35.55 13.91
CA GLU A 618 -16.17 -34.66 13.71
C GLU A 618 -15.71 -34.00 15.02
N LEU A 619 -16.64 -33.41 15.79
CA LEU A 619 -16.32 -32.82 17.10
C LEU A 619 -15.87 -33.88 18.11
N GLY A 620 -16.44 -35.08 18.04
CA GLY A 620 -16.03 -36.23 18.85
C GLY A 620 -14.62 -36.72 18.50
N ALA A 621 -14.24 -36.70 17.22
CA ALA A 621 -12.87 -36.99 16.78
C ALA A 621 -11.90 -35.92 17.26
N LEU A 622 -12.23 -34.63 17.07
CA LEU A 622 -11.45 -33.50 17.60
C LEU A 622 -11.22 -33.64 19.11
N LEU A 623 -12.25 -33.99 19.88
CA LEU A 623 -12.15 -34.17 21.32
C LEU A 623 -11.16 -35.27 21.69
N ARG A 624 -11.30 -36.46 21.10
CA ARG A 624 -10.40 -37.60 21.36
C ARG A 624 -8.96 -37.26 21.00
N ASP A 625 -8.73 -36.70 19.81
CA ASP A 625 -7.41 -36.27 19.36
C ASP A 625 -6.76 -35.28 20.35
N THR A 626 -7.55 -34.34 20.89
CA THR A 626 -7.05 -33.32 21.81
C THR A 626 -6.77 -33.90 23.20
N GLU A 627 -7.57 -34.87 23.66
CA GLU A 627 -7.33 -35.63 24.89
C GLU A 627 -6.03 -36.46 24.78
N ASP A 628 -5.84 -37.19 23.68
CA ASP A 628 -4.61 -37.95 23.41
C ASP A 628 -3.39 -37.02 23.38
N GLN A 629 -3.51 -35.87 22.72
CA GLN A 629 -2.43 -34.88 22.65
C GLN A 629 -2.10 -34.27 24.01
N LEU A 630 -3.11 -34.06 24.88
CA LEU A 630 -2.93 -33.59 26.25
C LEU A 630 -2.16 -34.63 27.08
N GLU A 631 -2.47 -35.92 26.95
CA GLU A 631 -1.73 -36.98 27.64
C GLU A 631 -0.25 -36.97 27.23
N ILE A 632 0.04 -36.86 25.93
CA ILE A 632 1.42 -36.76 25.41
C ILE A 632 2.12 -35.51 25.94
N ALA A 633 1.43 -34.36 25.96
CA ALA A 633 1.99 -33.11 26.48
C ALA A 633 2.31 -33.18 27.98
N GLN A 634 1.52 -33.93 28.76
CA GLN A 634 1.81 -34.17 30.18
C GLN A 634 3.06 -35.05 30.36
N VAL A 635 3.22 -36.10 29.56
CA VAL A 635 4.44 -36.92 29.55
C VAL A 635 5.66 -36.08 29.17
N GLN A 636 5.51 -35.19 28.19
CA GLN A 636 6.54 -34.24 27.80
C GLN A 636 6.94 -33.30 28.95
N LEU A 637 5.96 -32.83 29.74
CA LEU A 637 6.21 -31.98 30.91
C LEU A 637 6.93 -32.75 32.02
N ASP A 638 6.57 -34.01 32.25
CA ASP A 638 7.30 -34.87 33.19
C ASP A 638 8.76 -35.06 32.78
N ILE A 639 9.03 -35.32 31.50
CA ILE A 639 10.40 -35.43 30.96
C ILE A 639 11.16 -34.13 31.24
N GLN A 640 10.55 -32.99 30.94
CA GLN A 640 11.17 -31.68 31.19
C GLN A 640 11.51 -31.46 32.67
N GLN A 641 10.57 -31.78 33.57
CA GLN A 641 10.79 -31.66 35.02
C GLN A 641 11.89 -32.61 35.52
N GLN A 642 11.94 -33.83 34.99
CA GLN A 642 13.01 -34.79 35.32
C GLN A 642 14.37 -34.27 34.86
N LEU A 643 14.48 -33.70 33.65
CA LEU A 643 15.73 -33.12 33.14
C LEU A 643 16.19 -31.92 33.98
N ARG A 644 15.27 -31.03 34.36
CA ARG A 644 15.56 -29.88 35.23
C ARG A 644 16.00 -30.31 36.62
N SER A 645 15.42 -31.39 37.17
CA SER A 645 15.80 -31.90 38.50
C SER A 645 17.15 -32.61 38.54
N ARG A 646 17.55 -33.29 37.46
CA ARG A 646 18.87 -33.96 37.35
C ARG A 646 20.04 -32.98 37.15
N GLY A 647 19.78 -31.77 36.67
CA GLY A 647 20.81 -30.76 36.37
C GLY A 647 21.66 -31.12 35.14
N GLY A 648 22.32 -30.13 34.52
CA GLY A 648 23.19 -30.35 33.36
C GLY A 648 22.48 -30.60 32.02
N HIS A 649 21.15 -30.62 31.99
CA HIS A 649 20.33 -30.91 30.81
C HIS A 649 19.36 -29.75 30.45
N GLU A 650 19.77 -28.50 30.63
CA GLU A 650 18.94 -27.32 30.31
C GLU A 650 18.61 -27.20 28.82
N THR A 651 19.55 -27.57 27.93
CA THR A 651 19.33 -27.50 26.48
C THR A 651 18.22 -28.44 25.98
N PRO A 652 18.20 -29.76 26.31
CA PRO A 652 17.07 -30.61 25.95
C PRO A 652 15.79 -30.23 26.72
N ALA A 653 15.87 -29.71 27.95
CA ALA A 653 14.70 -29.24 28.68
C ALA A 653 14.02 -28.04 28.00
N ARG A 654 14.80 -27.11 27.42
CA ARG A 654 14.27 -25.99 26.62
C ARG A 654 13.71 -26.43 25.27
N ALA A 655 14.33 -27.42 24.61
CA ALA A 655 13.81 -27.95 23.35
C ALA A 655 12.37 -28.50 23.51
N LEU A 656 12.03 -29.02 24.69
CA LEU A 656 10.67 -29.48 25.02
C LEU A 656 9.63 -28.35 25.17
N ASP A 657 10.03 -27.08 25.23
CA ASP A 657 9.08 -25.95 25.21
C ASP A 657 8.72 -25.54 23.76
N GLU A 658 9.59 -25.83 22.79
CA GLU A 658 9.47 -25.32 21.41
C GLU A 658 8.22 -25.85 20.68
N ARG A 659 7.85 -27.11 20.92
CA ARG A 659 6.69 -27.75 20.30
C ARG A 659 6.23 -28.99 21.05
N LEU A 660 5.05 -29.49 20.72
CA LEU A 660 4.62 -30.82 21.12
C LEU A 660 5.31 -31.88 20.24
N TYR A 661 5.88 -32.89 20.89
CA TYR A 661 6.53 -34.04 20.25
C TYR A 661 5.55 -35.22 20.19
N THR A 662 5.80 -36.14 19.26
CA THR A 662 5.08 -37.43 19.26
C THR A 662 5.67 -38.38 20.30
N VAL A 663 4.93 -39.42 20.67
CA VAL A 663 5.39 -40.42 21.65
C VAL A 663 6.72 -41.07 21.21
N THR A 664 6.86 -41.40 19.92
CA THR A 664 8.09 -41.96 19.36
C THR A 664 9.25 -40.98 19.44
N GLU A 665 9.03 -39.70 19.15
CA GLU A 665 10.09 -38.69 19.26
C GLU A 665 10.52 -38.46 20.72
N LEU A 666 9.57 -38.47 21.66
CA LEU A 666 9.88 -38.38 23.09
C LEU A 666 10.71 -39.58 23.56
N TYR A 667 10.41 -40.78 23.04
CA TYR A 667 11.18 -41.99 23.34
C TYR A 667 12.61 -41.90 22.75
N ASP A 668 12.73 -41.76 21.43
CA ASP A 668 14.00 -41.87 20.69
C ASP A 668 14.96 -40.71 20.97
N LYS A 669 14.45 -39.48 21.17
CA LYS A 669 15.29 -38.27 21.29
C LYS A 669 15.61 -37.91 22.73
N PHE A 670 14.75 -38.29 23.68
CA PHE A 670 14.87 -37.85 25.07
C PHE A 670 14.92 -39.01 26.05
N ALA A 671 13.87 -39.85 26.09
CA ALA A 671 13.70 -40.79 27.18
C ALA A 671 14.75 -41.92 27.20
N GLU A 672 14.98 -42.57 26.06
CA GLU A 672 15.95 -43.67 25.95
C GLU A 672 17.42 -43.18 26.00
N PRO A 673 17.85 -42.18 25.20
CA PRO A 673 19.25 -41.72 25.22
C PRO A 673 19.71 -41.16 26.57
N LEU A 674 18.79 -40.52 27.31
CA LEU A 674 19.07 -39.90 28.61
C LEU A 674 18.73 -40.83 29.78
N ARG A 675 18.33 -42.08 29.51
CA ARG A 675 18.00 -43.11 30.52
C ARG A 675 16.97 -42.59 31.53
N LEU A 676 15.89 -42.02 31.02
CA LEU A 676 14.74 -41.56 31.81
C LEU A 676 13.69 -42.68 31.85
N TRP A 677 14.00 -43.76 32.58
CA TRP A 677 13.18 -44.97 32.62
C TRP A 677 11.75 -44.73 33.11
N ASP A 678 11.57 -43.83 34.08
CA ASP A 678 10.25 -43.36 34.53
C ASP A 678 9.42 -42.81 33.38
N ALA A 679 10.03 -42.01 32.52
CA ALA A 679 9.37 -41.39 31.37
C ALA A 679 9.08 -42.43 30.27
N VAL A 680 9.95 -43.41 30.07
CA VAL A 680 9.71 -44.53 29.13
C VAL A 680 8.42 -45.29 29.51
N LEU A 681 8.20 -45.58 30.79
CA LEU A 681 6.96 -46.24 31.23
C LEU A 681 5.72 -45.35 31.06
N LEU A 682 5.85 -44.04 31.27
CA LEU A 682 4.75 -43.09 30.99
C LEU A 682 4.42 -43.03 29.49
N ILE A 683 5.45 -43.07 28.64
CA ILE A 683 5.32 -43.19 27.18
C ILE A 683 4.58 -44.49 26.82
N PHE A 684 4.98 -45.64 27.36
CA PHE A 684 4.30 -46.93 27.09
C PHE A 684 2.85 -46.94 27.54
N LYS A 685 2.54 -46.26 28.66
CA LYS A 685 1.16 -46.06 29.09
C LYS A 685 0.38 -45.25 28.06
N ALA A 686 0.92 -44.12 27.63
CA ALA A 686 0.25 -43.20 26.71
C ALA A 686 0.07 -43.80 25.30
N SER A 687 1.02 -44.61 24.80
CA SER A 687 0.90 -45.28 23.50
C SER A 687 0.21 -46.65 23.56
N ASN A 688 -0.09 -47.15 24.76
CA ASN A 688 -0.53 -48.53 24.99
C ASN A 688 0.40 -49.56 24.31
N HIS A 689 1.71 -49.39 24.47
CA HIS A 689 2.73 -50.21 23.82
C HIS A 689 2.76 -51.63 24.38
N ASP A 690 2.50 -52.64 23.54
CA ASP A 690 2.46 -54.05 23.94
C ASP A 690 3.79 -54.77 23.60
N ASP A 691 4.83 -54.51 24.41
CA ASP A 691 6.07 -55.32 24.39
C ASP A 691 6.50 -55.65 25.81
N ARG A 692 6.15 -56.87 26.21
CA ARG A 692 6.39 -57.36 27.55
C ARG A 692 7.88 -57.52 27.89
N SER A 693 8.72 -57.87 26.91
CA SER A 693 10.17 -58.06 27.13
C SER A 693 10.83 -56.71 27.40
N MET A 694 10.48 -55.71 26.59
CA MET A 694 11.00 -54.36 26.77
C MET A 694 10.55 -53.76 28.11
N VAL A 695 9.29 -53.92 28.49
CA VAL A 695 8.77 -53.46 29.80
C VAL A 695 9.53 -54.11 30.97
N GLU A 696 9.83 -55.40 30.87
CA GLU A 696 10.66 -56.12 31.85
C GLU A 696 12.07 -55.56 31.95
N GLU A 697 12.74 -55.29 30.83
CA GLU A 697 14.06 -54.69 30.81
C GLU A 697 14.08 -53.30 31.49
N ILE A 698 13.06 -52.48 31.22
CA ILE A 698 12.93 -51.13 31.81
C ILE A 698 12.69 -51.20 33.32
N TRP A 699 11.79 -52.07 33.79
CA TRP A 699 11.57 -52.25 35.24
C TRP A 699 12.81 -52.78 35.95
N ASN A 700 13.52 -53.73 35.36
CA ASN A 700 14.80 -54.20 35.88
C ASN A 700 15.86 -53.08 35.91
N ALA A 701 15.89 -52.21 34.89
CA ALA A 701 16.77 -51.04 34.88
C ALA A 701 16.41 -50.05 35.99
N ILE A 702 15.12 -49.75 36.22
CA ILE A 702 14.67 -48.90 37.32
C ILE A 702 15.12 -49.47 38.67
N VAL A 703 14.87 -50.75 38.91
CA VAL A 703 15.29 -51.42 40.15
C VAL A 703 16.79 -51.31 40.33
N ARG A 704 17.60 -51.64 39.30
CA ARG A 704 19.06 -51.51 39.35
C ARG A 704 19.52 -50.09 39.67
N THR A 705 18.94 -49.08 39.01
CA THR A 705 19.31 -47.67 39.28
C THR A 705 19.04 -47.22 40.71
N VAL A 706 17.98 -47.74 41.36
CA VAL A 706 17.69 -47.43 42.76
C VAL A 706 18.69 -48.15 43.68
N LEU A 707 19.07 -49.37 43.32
CA LEU A 707 20.02 -50.15 44.11
C LEU A 707 21.45 -49.63 44.03
N ASP A 708 21.82 -49.04 42.89
CA ASP A 708 23.13 -48.44 42.65
C ASP A 708 23.29 -47.04 43.29
N ASP A 709 22.23 -46.46 43.88
CA ASP A 709 22.27 -45.16 44.55
C ASP A 709 22.99 -45.24 45.91
N GLU A 710 24.05 -44.44 46.10
CA GLU A 710 24.85 -44.41 47.33
C GLU A 710 24.08 -43.93 48.58
N HIS A 711 23.02 -43.13 48.40
CA HIS A 711 22.32 -42.45 49.49
C HIS A 711 20.98 -43.07 49.85
N ARG A 712 20.32 -43.75 48.89
CA ARG A 712 18.99 -44.37 49.06
C ARG A 712 18.91 -45.71 48.34
N THR A 713 19.49 -46.74 48.95
CA THR A 713 19.49 -48.12 48.43
C THR A 713 18.73 -49.09 49.34
N GLY A 714 18.49 -50.30 48.83
CA GLY A 714 17.81 -51.40 49.52
C GLY A 714 16.34 -51.58 49.14
N LEU A 715 15.73 -52.66 49.64
CA LEU A 715 14.37 -53.05 49.27
C LEU A 715 13.34 -51.94 49.51
N MET A 716 13.42 -51.22 50.63
CA MET A 716 12.47 -50.15 50.97
C MET A 716 12.54 -48.96 49.99
N ALA A 717 13.73 -48.64 49.46
CA ALA A 717 13.88 -47.61 48.44
C ALA A 717 13.23 -48.05 47.12
N VAL A 718 13.40 -49.33 46.74
CA VAL A 718 12.75 -49.92 45.56
C VAL A 718 11.22 -49.92 45.73
N SER A 719 10.72 -50.34 46.89
CA SER A 719 9.29 -50.27 47.22
C SER A 719 8.75 -48.85 47.04
N SER A 720 9.40 -47.86 47.67
CA SER A 720 8.98 -46.46 47.55
C SER A 720 8.94 -45.98 46.09
N LYS A 721 9.94 -46.34 45.29
CA LYS A 721 10.00 -45.98 43.86
C LYS A 721 8.91 -46.67 43.04
N VAL A 722 8.74 -47.97 43.21
CA VAL A 722 7.71 -48.76 42.51
C VAL A 722 6.32 -48.28 42.90
N SER A 723 6.06 -47.97 44.18
CA SER A 723 4.80 -47.40 44.63
C SER A 723 4.55 -45.98 44.14
N GLN A 724 5.59 -45.16 43.97
CA GLN A 724 5.46 -43.84 43.34
C GLN A 724 5.03 -43.96 41.87
N LEU A 725 5.68 -44.83 41.10
CA LEU A 725 5.35 -45.06 39.70
C LEU A 725 4.00 -45.78 39.54
N GLY A 726 3.73 -46.78 40.37
CA GLY A 726 2.49 -47.56 40.35
C GLY A 726 1.24 -46.71 40.56
N ARG A 727 1.29 -45.70 41.45
CA ARG A 727 0.21 -44.71 41.62
C ARG A 727 -0.15 -43.96 40.34
N ARG A 728 0.77 -43.85 39.39
CA ARG A 728 0.60 -43.16 38.10
C ARG A 728 0.31 -44.12 36.94
N LEU A 729 0.87 -45.33 36.99
CA LEU A 729 0.85 -46.29 35.88
C LEU A 729 -0.28 -47.32 35.97
N TYR A 730 -0.67 -47.75 37.17
CA TYR A 730 -1.79 -48.67 37.33
C TYR A 730 -3.11 -48.03 36.86
N PRO A 731 -4.00 -48.73 36.11
CA PRO A 731 -3.99 -50.17 35.79
C PRO A 731 -3.42 -50.53 34.40
N SER A 732 -2.55 -49.72 33.80
CA SER A 732 -2.03 -49.97 32.45
C SER A 732 -1.22 -51.27 32.39
N ALA A 733 -1.67 -52.23 31.58
CA ALA A 733 -0.93 -53.48 31.34
C ALA A 733 0.37 -53.24 30.54
N ALA A 734 0.40 -52.20 29.70
CA ALA A 734 1.56 -51.80 28.91
C ALA A 734 2.71 -51.24 29.76
N ALA A 735 2.41 -50.58 30.89
CA ALA A 735 3.43 -49.95 31.74
C ALA A 735 3.57 -50.56 33.14
N PHE A 736 2.51 -51.17 33.68
CA PHE A 736 2.48 -51.76 35.02
C PHE A 736 1.86 -53.19 35.02
N PRO A 737 2.47 -54.15 34.29
CA PRO A 737 2.01 -55.54 34.31
C PRO A 737 2.24 -56.19 35.69
N LEU A 738 1.14 -56.49 36.40
CA LEU A 738 1.18 -56.97 37.78
C LEU A 738 1.96 -58.28 37.96
N ASP A 739 1.77 -59.24 37.06
CA ASP A 739 2.42 -60.55 37.15
C ASP A 739 3.94 -60.47 36.94
N LEU A 740 4.38 -59.60 36.04
CA LEU A 740 5.80 -59.30 35.85
C LEU A 740 6.38 -58.61 37.07
N LEU A 741 5.73 -57.55 37.57
CA LEU A 741 6.23 -56.77 38.70
C LEU A 741 6.31 -57.58 39.99
N VAL A 742 5.32 -58.44 40.25
CA VAL A 742 5.36 -59.36 41.38
C VAL A 742 6.55 -60.31 41.23
N THR A 743 6.83 -60.81 40.03
CA THR A 743 8.00 -61.69 39.78
C THR A 743 9.30 -60.95 40.07
N VAL A 744 9.50 -59.75 39.50
CA VAL A 744 10.69 -58.91 39.73
C VAL A 744 10.89 -58.59 41.22
N LEU A 745 9.83 -58.25 41.95
CA LEU A 745 9.91 -57.94 43.39
C LEU A 745 10.19 -59.18 44.24
N LEU A 746 9.67 -60.35 43.86
CA LEU A 746 9.93 -61.62 44.54
C LEU A 746 11.37 -62.10 44.33
N ASP A 747 11.87 -61.99 43.09
CA ASP A 747 13.26 -62.32 42.77
C ASP A 747 14.22 -61.42 43.56
N LEU A 748 13.92 -60.12 43.62
CA LEU A 748 14.70 -59.16 44.42
C LEU A 748 14.66 -59.48 45.92
N ALA A 749 13.50 -59.88 46.45
CA ALA A 749 13.35 -60.33 47.83
C ALA A 749 14.18 -61.60 48.12
N HIS A 750 14.31 -62.50 47.15
CA HIS A 750 15.14 -63.70 47.27
C HIS A 750 16.64 -63.40 47.22
N GLU A 751 17.07 -62.48 46.34
CA GLU A 751 18.46 -62.04 46.23
C GLU A 751 18.96 -61.32 47.49
N ARG A 752 18.05 -60.68 48.26
CA ARG A 752 18.36 -59.91 49.47
C ARG A 752 17.62 -60.39 50.72
N PRO A 753 17.92 -61.60 51.23
CA PRO A 753 17.20 -62.17 52.37
C PRO A 753 17.39 -61.41 53.68
N THR A 754 18.48 -60.65 53.83
CA THR A 754 18.76 -59.85 55.04
C THR A 754 17.92 -58.58 55.16
N GLU A 755 17.42 -58.07 54.04
CA GLU A 755 16.58 -56.86 53.99
C GLU A 755 15.09 -57.20 53.87
N TYR A 756 14.77 -58.44 53.50
CA TYR A 756 13.41 -58.86 53.23
C TYR A 756 12.56 -58.93 54.52
N THR A 757 11.41 -58.27 54.48
CA THR A 757 10.37 -58.36 55.50
C THR A 757 9.10 -58.95 54.89
N PRO A 758 8.44 -59.93 55.54
CA PRO A 758 7.17 -60.48 55.06
C PRO A 758 6.14 -59.38 54.80
N GLY A 759 5.57 -59.37 53.59
CA GLY A 759 4.62 -58.35 53.16
C GLY A 759 5.23 -57.24 52.31
N PHE A 760 6.53 -57.28 52.04
CA PHE A 760 7.23 -56.31 51.19
C PHE A 760 6.57 -56.15 49.80
N VAL A 761 6.27 -57.27 49.13
CA VAL A 761 5.69 -57.24 47.77
C VAL A 761 4.24 -56.81 47.85
N ALA A 762 3.48 -57.37 48.79
CA ALA A 762 2.08 -57.04 49.01
C ALA A 762 1.88 -55.54 49.34
N ASP A 763 2.66 -54.99 50.27
CA ASP A 763 2.59 -53.59 50.68
C ASP A 763 2.97 -52.64 49.53
N THR A 764 4.01 -52.98 48.77
CA THR A 764 4.43 -52.20 47.58
C THR A 764 3.30 -52.08 46.54
N LEU A 765 2.56 -53.17 46.30
CA LEU A 765 1.41 -53.18 45.38
C LEU A 765 0.23 -52.38 45.94
N LEU A 766 -0.10 -52.53 47.22
CA LEU A 766 -1.18 -51.77 47.84
C LEU A 766 -0.88 -50.26 47.83
N GLN A 767 0.36 -49.86 48.15
CA GLN A 767 0.82 -48.47 48.06
C GLN A 767 0.81 -47.94 46.62
N SER A 768 0.89 -48.82 45.62
CA SER A 768 0.72 -48.51 44.19
C SER A 768 -0.75 -48.28 43.78
N ARG A 769 -1.71 -48.35 44.72
CA ARG A 769 -3.17 -48.34 44.48
C ARG A 769 -3.71 -49.58 43.75
N VAL A 770 -2.99 -50.70 43.82
CA VAL A 770 -3.52 -51.98 43.33
C VAL A 770 -4.58 -52.48 44.32
N PRO A 771 -5.78 -52.86 43.88
CA PRO A 771 -6.79 -53.48 44.74
C PRO A 771 -6.28 -54.77 45.40
N HIS A 772 -6.70 -55.01 46.65
CA HIS A 772 -6.30 -56.20 47.41
C HIS A 772 -6.58 -57.51 46.65
N TYR A 773 -7.72 -57.60 45.96
CA TYR A 773 -8.07 -58.76 45.14
C TYR A 773 -7.11 -58.96 43.97
N ALA A 774 -6.78 -57.90 43.23
CA ALA A 774 -5.86 -57.98 42.09
C ALA A 774 -4.44 -58.37 42.53
N ALA A 775 -3.98 -57.84 43.67
CA ALA A 775 -2.71 -58.24 44.28
C ALA A 775 -2.72 -59.71 44.71
N PHE A 776 -3.82 -60.17 45.32
CA PHE A 776 -4.00 -61.58 45.72
C PHE A 776 -3.98 -62.52 44.52
N GLU A 777 -4.70 -62.20 43.44
CA GLU A 777 -4.68 -63.02 42.23
C GLU A 777 -3.31 -63.08 41.57
N ALA A 778 -2.60 -61.95 41.49
CA ALA A 778 -1.26 -61.90 40.92
C ALA A 778 -0.28 -62.80 41.70
N LEU A 779 -0.26 -62.70 43.03
CA LEU A 779 0.55 -63.56 43.90
C LEU A 779 0.14 -65.05 43.80
N ARG A 780 -1.17 -65.33 43.82
CA ARG A 780 -1.72 -66.70 43.70
C ARG A 780 -1.31 -67.35 42.37
N ASN A 781 -1.30 -66.60 41.28
CA ASN A 781 -0.91 -67.10 39.96
C ASN A 781 0.58 -67.45 39.91
N ILE A 782 1.43 -66.68 40.59
CA ILE A 782 2.88 -66.93 40.64
C ILE A 782 3.22 -68.10 41.56
N TYR A 783 2.47 -68.33 42.65
CA TYR A 783 2.65 -69.49 43.54
C TYR A 783 2.66 -70.84 42.78
N LYS A 784 1.94 -70.93 41.65
CA LYS A 784 1.88 -72.13 40.81
C LYS A 784 3.21 -72.42 40.07
N ARG A 785 4.15 -71.49 40.03
CA ARG A 785 5.49 -71.60 39.43
C ARG A 785 6.49 -71.86 40.58
N VAL A 786 7.12 -73.03 40.59
CA VAL A 786 7.43 -73.77 41.85
C VAL A 786 8.68 -73.30 42.63
N ASP A 787 9.47 -72.32 42.17
CA ASP A 787 10.77 -72.02 42.79
C ASP A 787 10.72 -71.05 44.00
N MET A 788 9.63 -70.30 44.18
CA MET A 788 9.48 -69.29 45.25
C MET A 788 8.22 -69.51 46.13
N ALA A 789 7.71 -70.74 46.20
CA ALA A 789 6.42 -71.02 46.85
C ALA A 789 6.34 -70.55 48.32
N ASN A 790 7.43 -70.70 49.09
CA ASN A 790 7.45 -70.31 50.51
C ASN A 790 7.42 -68.78 50.72
N THR A 791 8.11 -67.99 49.88
CA THR A 791 8.10 -66.52 49.97
C THR A 791 6.76 -65.97 49.51
N VAL A 792 6.19 -66.51 48.43
CA VAL A 792 4.85 -66.15 47.95
C VAL A 792 3.78 -66.45 48.99
N ALA A 793 3.88 -67.60 49.69
CA ALA A 793 2.95 -67.91 50.79
C ALA A 793 3.02 -66.91 51.94
N ARG A 794 4.22 -66.42 52.30
CA ARG A 794 4.40 -65.36 53.32
C ARG A 794 3.80 -64.03 52.86
N GLU A 795 4.00 -63.65 51.60
CA GLU A 795 3.41 -62.43 51.02
C GLU A 795 1.87 -62.51 51.00
N ILE A 796 1.29 -63.66 50.66
CA ILE A 796 -0.17 -63.85 50.68
C ILE A 796 -0.70 -63.81 52.12
N ALA A 797 0.02 -64.38 53.09
CA ALA A 797 -0.34 -64.29 54.50
C ALA A 797 -0.33 -62.83 54.99
N ALA A 798 0.72 -62.08 54.65
CA ALA A 798 0.85 -60.67 54.99
C ALA A 798 -0.24 -59.82 54.30
N LEU A 799 -0.50 -60.04 53.00
CA LEU A 799 -1.59 -59.40 52.26
C LEU A 799 -2.94 -59.65 52.92
N THR A 800 -3.21 -60.90 53.32
CA THR A 800 -4.46 -61.28 53.98
C THR A 800 -4.60 -60.58 55.33
N ALA A 801 -3.54 -60.51 56.12
CA ALA A 801 -3.54 -59.77 57.38
C ALA A 801 -3.82 -58.27 57.17
N MET A 802 -3.16 -57.65 56.19
CA MET A 802 -3.40 -56.24 55.81
C MET A 802 -4.83 -56.00 55.31
N TRP A 803 -5.38 -56.93 54.52
CA TRP A 803 -6.74 -56.86 54.00
C TRP A 803 -7.78 -56.99 55.13
N ILE A 804 -7.53 -57.86 56.12
CA ILE A 804 -8.33 -57.96 57.34
C ILE A 804 -8.30 -56.64 58.14
N ASP A 805 -7.13 -56.01 58.26
CA ASP A 805 -6.97 -54.73 58.98
C ASP A 805 -7.60 -53.54 58.25
N ALA A 806 -7.65 -53.58 56.92
CA ALA A 806 -8.24 -52.53 56.07
C ALA A 806 -9.79 -52.54 56.01
N ARG A 807 -10.47 -53.41 56.78
CA ARG A 807 -11.94 -53.57 56.77
C ARG A 807 -12.75 -52.30 57.09
N GLY A 808 -12.14 -51.32 57.75
CA GLY A 808 -12.74 -50.01 58.05
C GLY A 808 -12.66 -48.99 56.90
N GLY A 809 -11.98 -49.32 55.80
CA GLY A 809 -11.78 -48.44 54.63
C GLY A 809 -12.88 -48.57 53.55
N SER A 810 -12.77 -47.75 52.50
CA SER A 810 -13.77 -47.67 51.41
C SER A 810 -13.67 -48.82 50.38
N GLY A 811 -14.84 -49.29 49.91
CA GLY A 811 -15.06 -49.97 48.63
C GLY A 811 -14.50 -51.39 48.50
N ASP A 812 -13.24 -51.51 48.08
CA ASP A 812 -12.62 -52.78 47.69
C ASP A 812 -12.06 -53.59 48.87
N SER A 813 -11.74 -52.95 50.00
CA SER A 813 -11.29 -53.68 51.19
C SER A 813 -12.42 -54.50 51.85
N GLN A 814 -13.68 -54.26 51.48
CA GLN A 814 -14.84 -54.97 52.01
C GLN A 814 -15.17 -56.27 51.24
N ASN A 815 -14.86 -56.35 49.94
CA ASN A 815 -15.17 -57.49 49.08
C ASN A 815 -14.05 -58.55 49.08
N MET A 816 -13.71 -59.08 50.26
CA MET A 816 -12.79 -60.22 50.34
C MET A 816 -13.49 -61.53 49.97
N PRO A 817 -12.98 -62.33 49.01
CA PRO A 817 -13.48 -63.66 48.72
C PRO A 817 -12.95 -64.65 49.78
N VAL A 818 -13.54 -64.60 50.97
CA VAL A 818 -13.07 -65.32 52.16
C VAL A 818 -12.82 -66.81 51.89
N MET A 819 -13.72 -67.45 51.14
CA MET A 819 -13.59 -68.87 50.80
C MET A 819 -12.37 -69.16 49.93
N ASP A 820 -12.08 -68.31 48.94
CA ASP A 820 -10.95 -68.51 48.03
C ASP A 820 -9.61 -68.23 48.75
N VAL A 821 -9.59 -67.23 49.62
CA VAL A 821 -8.42 -66.90 50.45
C VAL A 821 -8.18 -68.02 51.49
N ASP A 822 -9.22 -68.50 52.16
CA ASP A 822 -9.11 -69.62 53.13
C ASP A 822 -8.69 -70.93 52.45
N ALA A 823 -9.20 -71.21 51.24
CA ALA A 823 -8.79 -72.36 50.45
C ALA A 823 -7.32 -72.27 50.02
N ALA A 824 -6.86 -71.08 49.59
CA ALA A 824 -5.47 -70.85 49.26
C ALA A 824 -4.55 -71.03 50.47
N LEU A 825 -4.89 -70.41 51.62
CA LEU A 825 -4.14 -70.57 52.86
C LEU A 825 -4.09 -72.04 53.32
N SER A 826 -5.21 -72.77 53.22
CA SER A 826 -5.28 -74.21 53.53
C SER A 826 -4.32 -75.01 52.67
N LEU A 827 -4.30 -74.78 51.36
CA LEU A 827 -3.38 -75.43 50.43
C LEU A 827 -1.91 -75.12 50.79
N TYR A 828 -1.60 -73.87 51.14
CA TYR A 828 -0.24 -73.45 51.47
C TYR A 828 0.23 -74.01 52.82
N ILE A 829 -0.66 -74.15 53.80
CA ILE A 829 -0.39 -74.83 55.08
C ILE A 829 -0.06 -76.30 54.84
N VAL A 830 -0.81 -76.99 53.99
CA VAL A 830 -0.53 -78.39 53.62
C VAL A 830 0.85 -78.50 52.96
N ASN A 831 1.17 -77.62 52.00
CA ASN A 831 2.48 -77.64 51.35
C ASN A 831 3.63 -77.32 52.33
N ALA A 832 3.44 -76.37 53.25
CA ALA A 832 4.42 -76.06 54.29
C ALA A 832 4.64 -77.25 55.26
N THR A 833 3.58 -78.02 55.56
CA THR A 833 3.72 -79.26 56.36
C THR A 833 4.50 -80.35 55.63
N LEU A 834 4.24 -80.55 54.35
CA LEU A 834 4.95 -81.52 53.53
C LEU A 834 6.44 -81.14 53.37
N GLY A 835 6.74 -79.84 53.34
CA GLY A 835 8.09 -79.30 53.27
C GLY A 835 8.82 -79.13 54.62
N ASN A 836 8.23 -79.59 55.75
CA ASN A 836 8.78 -79.43 57.10
C ASN A 836 9.10 -77.97 57.54
N ASN A 837 8.44 -76.96 56.96
CA ASN A 837 8.65 -75.55 57.31
C ASN A 837 7.70 -75.13 58.45
N ILE A 838 8.14 -75.38 59.70
CA ILE A 838 7.34 -75.20 60.92
C ILE A 838 6.96 -73.73 61.14
N GLU A 839 7.88 -72.81 60.86
CA GLU A 839 7.66 -71.37 61.05
C GLU A 839 6.61 -70.82 60.08
N LEU A 840 6.74 -71.13 58.78
CA LEU A 840 5.77 -70.72 57.76
C LEU A 840 4.38 -71.29 58.04
N LYS A 841 4.31 -72.56 58.46
CA LYS A 841 3.06 -73.20 58.85
C LYS A 841 2.38 -72.42 59.99
N ALA A 842 3.13 -72.06 61.03
CA ALA A 842 2.60 -71.31 62.17
C ALA A 842 2.12 -69.90 61.77
N GLU A 843 2.84 -69.20 60.88
CA GLU A 843 2.44 -67.90 60.33
C GLU A 843 1.13 -67.99 59.55
N LEU A 844 1.03 -68.94 58.61
CA LEU A 844 -0.17 -69.15 57.80
C LEU A 844 -1.38 -69.55 58.66
N GLN A 845 -1.20 -70.42 59.66
CA GLN A 845 -2.26 -70.82 60.59
C GLN A 845 -2.78 -69.64 61.42
N ARG A 846 -1.88 -68.78 61.93
CA ARG A 846 -2.30 -67.58 62.68
C ARG A 846 -3.15 -66.65 61.83
N VAL A 847 -2.78 -66.41 60.57
CA VAL A 847 -3.54 -65.54 59.67
C VAL A 847 -4.86 -66.21 59.26
N GLN A 848 -4.87 -67.53 59.02
CA GLN A 848 -6.09 -68.28 58.72
C GLN A 848 -7.09 -68.28 59.89
N ASP A 849 -6.62 -68.53 61.11
CA ASP A 849 -7.46 -68.49 62.31
C ASP A 849 -8.04 -67.09 62.51
N ARG A 850 -7.22 -66.05 62.30
CA ARG A 850 -7.66 -64.66 62.34
C ARG A 850 -8.67 -64.33 61.25
N LEU A 851 -8.50 -64.85 60.03
CA LEU A 851 -9.47 -64.70 58.94
C LEU A 851 -10.84 -65.28 59.33
N ARG A 852 -10.86 -66.51 59.84
CA ARG A 852 -12.07 -67.23 60.30
C ARG A 852 -12.70 -66.69 61.59
N GLN A 853 -11.94 -65.93 62.38
CA GLN A 853 -12.47 -65.24 63.56
C GLN A 853 -13.17 -63.94 63.17
N VAL A 854 -12.69 -63.29 62.12
CA VAL A 854 -13.15 -61.96 61.70
C VAL A 854 -14.29 -62.04 60.68
N TYR A 855 -14.28 -63.05 59.80
CA TYR A 855 -15.32 -63.36 58.81
C TYR A 855 -15.96 -64.70 59.15
#